data_AF-A0A6G1IWN1-F1
#
_entry.id   AF-A0A6G1IWN1-F1
#
_cell.length_a   1.000
_cell.length_b   1.000
_cell.length_c   1.000
_cell.angle_alpha   90.00
_cell.angle_beta   90.00
_cell.angle_gamma   90.00
#
_symmetry.space_group_name_H-M   'P 1'
#
loop_
_entity.id
_entity.type
_entity.pdbx_description
1 polymer ?
#
loop_
_entity_poly.entity_id
_entity_poly.type
_entity_poly.pdbx_seq_one_letter_code
_entity_poly.pdbx_strand_id
1 'polypeptide(L)'
;MFTGQYDPDWNASVHSSSSQQSSPMSGNPVVGNRSGCTEGLRNRCFAYFNNDPIPQVAIKLNAGDRLRGELYRRVASLSGYPNWTRATLRLRNSSKALHGTVGCGFGLAAFGTLKAWAQLRFPTNCSRHISRPSQVPGPTSLIGIVFASVLVLLYALPALHRFFIVPLAIYLMFLLRRAATVRAIPRLPGLQQRRALGSVSAIDSAIFRTLFGTEEIRKVFDDKAYLSRCVDAETALARAQSRCNVIPSHIGEIVTSKSEGAELNFDRLRRETEIVGYPILPLVRQLSALCGEEAGRYVHWGATTQDIMDLASMLQMKEGLEIVERTLRSVIKNLEMLSAKYRDTPMAGRTHLQHALPITFGHKCAIWLSGFQRHLERLQELKKRALMVQFGGAAGSLASLGSGDDGIRVRKEMARDLGLVDPPITWHVARDGVAEITNFLALVGGSLGKVALDIIIMSSNELSEVSEPFVPHRGASSTMPQKRNPISSEVILAASKVLRSNAGLVLDGMVSDFERASGPWHLEWVAVPESFVMAVGALYQADFALSGLVVNSKAMLDNLYSTRGLIVAEAVMMGLAPHVGRQKAHDLVYEACKDSIERDTSLLESLQKQSEITGKISNEELSSLCDAKNYLGSCGLMVDEVLARSS
;
A
#
# COMPACT_ATOMS: atom_id res chain seq x y z
N MET A 1 -41.69 -57.16 26.27
CA MET A 1 -41.55 -55.75 25.85
C MET A 1 -40.11 -55.60 25.36
N PHE A 2 -39.78 -56.01 24.12
CA PHE A 2 -39.82 -55.19 22.88
C PHE A 2 -39.26 -53.79 23.14
N THR A 3 -38.09 -53.40 22.65
CA THR A 3 -37.63 -53.48 21.23
C THR A 3 -36.11 -53.71 21.07
N GLY A 4 -35.73 -54.75 20.30
CA GLY A 4 -34.47 -54.82 19.52
C GLY A 4 -34.64 -54.11 18.16
N GLN A 5 -33.71 -54.01 17.21
CA GLN A 5 -32.56 -54.82 16.75
C GLN A 5 -31.57 -53.86 16.01
N TYR A 6 -30.24 -54.01 16.10
CA TYR A 6 -29.34 -54.79 15.18
C TYR A 6 -29.60 -54.50 13.69
N ASP A 7 -28.63 -54.14 12.84
CA ASP A 7 -27.34 -54.81 12.59
C ASP A 7 -26.45 -53.97 11.63
N PRO A 8 -25.10 -54.00 11.74
CA PRO A 8 -24.19 -53.67 10.64
C PRO A 8 -23.33 -54.89 10.26
N ASP A 9 -23.38 -55.38 9.02
CA ASP A 9 -22.29 -56.20 8.46
C ASP A 9 -22.40 -56.45 6.94
N TRP A 10 -21.27 -56.28 6.23
CA TRP A 10 -20.64 -57.25 5.29
C TRP A 10 -19.43 -56.61 4.57
N ASN A 11 -18.19 -57.01 4.92
CA ASN A 11 -17.29 -57.98 4.23
C ASN A 11 -16.53 -57.44 3.00
N ALA A 12 -15.33 -57.88 2.59
CA ALA A 12 -14.19 -58.63 3.13
C ALA A 12 -13.22 -58.90 1.95
N SER A 13 -11.89 -58.87 2.17
CA SER A 13 -10.79 -59.66 1.50
C SER A 13 -9.45 -58.97 1.82
N VAL A 14 -8.50 -59.43 2.68
CA VAL A 14 -7.74 -60.68 2.88
C VAL A 14 -6.61 -60.96 1.87
N HIS A 15 -5.36 -60.80 2.33
CA HIS A 15 -4.25 -61.81 2.37
C HIS A 15 -3.06 -61.22 3.18
N SER A 16 -2.85 -61.59 4.45
CA SER A 16 -1.91 -62.61 5.01
C SER A 16 -0.44 -62.46 4.56
N SER A 17 0.59 -62.40 5.42
CA SER A 17 0.94 -63.44 6.41
C SER A 17 1.96 -63.02 7.51
N SER A 18 1.69 -63.47 8.76
CA SER A 18 2.59 -64.06 9.82
C SER A 18 3.82 -63.28 10.33
N SER A 19 4.19 -63.24 11.62
CA SER A 19 3.88 -64.09 12.79
C SER A 19 4.33 -63.47 14.14
N GLN A 20 3.45 -63.60 15.14
CA GLN A 20 3.64 -63.98 16.57
C GLN A 20 4.62 -63.21 17.50
N GLN A 21 4.06 -62.55 18.53
CA GLN A 21 4.07 -62.90 19.99
C GLN A 21 5.37 -62.43 20.70
N SER A 22 5.39 -61.78 21.87
CA SER A 22 4.51 -61.77 23.05
C SER A 22 4.81 -60.56 23.96
N SER A 23 3.78 -59.98 24.60
CA SER A 23 3.86 -59.09 25.79
C SER A 23 3.98 -59.95 27.09
N PRO A 24 3.94 -59.45 28.36
CA PRO A 24 3.68 -58.07 28.83
C PRO A 24 4.41 -57.57 30.13
N MET A 25 4.22 -56.27 30.39
CA MET A 25 3.90 -55.59 31.66
C MET A 25 4.82 -55.53 32.90
N SER A 26 4.90 -54.28 33.40
CA SER A 26 4.71 -53.81 34.79
C SER A 26 5.92 -53.48 35.69
N GLY A 27 5.82 -52.34 36.40
CA GLY A 27 6.31 -52.19 37.78
C GLY A 27 7.36 -51.10 38.06
N ASN A 28 6.91 -49.92 38.50
CA ASN A 28 7.66 -48.87 39.23
C ASN A 28 8.18 -49.37 40.62
N PRO A 29 8.80 -48.52 41.46
CA PRO A 29 10.12 -47.87 41.43
C PRO A 29 10.95 -48.24 42.70
N VAL A 30 12.12 -47.62 42.97
CA VAL A 30 12.60 -47.20 44.33
C VAL A 30 14.11 -46.86 44.33
N VAL A 31 14.37 -45.63 44.80
CA VAL A 31 15.50 -45.01 45.54
C VAL A 31 16.71 -45.88 45.96
N GLY A 32 17.91 -45.34 45.72
CA GLY A 32 19.17 -45.77 46.37
C GLY A 32 20.28 -44.74 46.18
N ASN A 33 20.81 -44.22 47.28
CA ASN A 33 21.65 -43.03 47.40
C ASN A 33 23.15 -43.39 47.61
N ARG A 34 24.04 -42.37 47.58
CA ARG A 34 25.49 -42.33 47.94
C ARG A 34 26.49 -42.68 46.81
N SER A 35 27.67 -42.06 46.66
CA SER A 35 28.37 -40.95 47.32
C SER A 35 29.74 -40.77 46.61
N GLY A 36 30.28 -39.56 46.54
CA GLY A 36 31.70 -39.34 46.16
C GLY A 36 32.10 -37.87 46.08
N CYS A 37 32.84 -37.41 47.10
CA CYS A 37 33.55 -36.12 47.23
C CYS A 37 34.43 -35.78 46.00
N THR A 38 34.77 -34.53 45.65
CA THR A 38 35.54 -33.53 46.42
C THR A 38 35.43 -32.09 45.86
N GLU A 39 35.73 -31.12 46.73
CA GLU A 39 36.05 -29.69 46.57
C GLU A 39 36.84 -29.32 45.29
N GLY A 40 36.82 -28.12 44.71
CA GLY A 40 36.29 -26.80 45.06
C GLY A 40 36.83 -25.73 44.08
N LEU A 41 36.33 -24.48 44.23
CA LEU A 41 36.80 -23.19 43.68
C LEU A 41 36.21 -22.63 42.36
N ARG A 42 35.24 -21.73 42.57
CA ARG A 42 35.19 -20.29 42.20
C ARG A 42 35.39 -19.82 40.73
N ASN A 43 34.33 -19.18 40.24
CA ASN A 43 34.26 -17.91 39.50
C ASN A 43 35.13 -17.69 38.25
N ARG A 44 34.49 -17.73 37.07
CA ARG A 44 34.31 -16.57 36.14
C ARG A 44 33.86 -17.06 34.76
N CYS A 45 32.71 -16.58 34.27
CA CYS A 45 32.37 -16.62 32.85
C CYS A 45 32.40 -15.19 32.30
N PHE A 46 33.46 -14.88 31.56
CA PHE A 46 33.55 -13.80 30.59
C PHE A 46 34.42 -14.29 29.43
N ALA A 47 33.97 -13.99 28.21
CA ALA A 47 34.69 -14.04 26.93
C ALA A 47 35.08 -15.42 26.36
N TYR A 48 34.49 -15.73 25.20
CA TYR A 48 35.12 -16.58 24.18
C TYR A 48 35.39 -15.75 22.93
N PHE A 49 36.67 -15.53 22.65
CA PHE A 49 37.27 -15.19 21.36
C PHE A 49 38.35 -16.24 21.10
N ASN A 50 38.30 -16.92 19.96
CA ASN A 50 39.42 -17.57 19.25
C ASN A 50 38.84 -17.98 17.88
N ASN A 51 39.19 -17.33 16.76
CA ASN A 51 40.44 -17.32 15.97
C ASN A 51 40.82 -18.68 15.33
N ASP A 52 40.51 -18.72 14.02
CA ASP A 52 41.16 -19.38 12.87
C ASP A 52 41.06 -20.90 12.63
N PRO A 53 41.18 -21.39 11.36
CA PRO A 53 40.71 -20.83 10.08
C PRO A 53 39.96 -21.86 9.19
N ILE A 54 39.02 -21.42 8.35
CA ILE A 54 38.29 -22.27 7.37
C ILE A 54 38.90 -22.07 5.97
N PRO A 55 39.12 -23.14 5.17
CA PRO A 55 39.93 -23.10 3.95
C PRO A 55 39.27 -22.32 2.80
N GLN A 56 40.07 -21.46 2.14
CA GLN A 56 39.71 -20.82 0.88
C GLN A 56 39.74 -21.84 -0.27
N VAL A 57 38.57 -22.08 -0.87
CA VAL A 57 38.46 -22.70 -2.19
C VAL A 57 38.67 -21.61 -3.24
N ALA A 58 39.78 -21.70 -3.97
CA ALA A 58 40.09 -20.84 -5.10
C ALA A 58 39.19 -21.20 -6.31
N ILE A 59 38.24 -20.34 -6.65
CA ILE A 59 37.55 -20.39 -7.94
C ILE A 59 38.32 -19.51 -8.92
N LYS A 60 38.96 -20.15 -9.92
CA LYS A 60 39.54 -19.49 -11.10
C LYS A 60 38.42 -18.82 -11.91
N LEU A 61 38.35 -17.49 -11.87
CA LEU A 61 37.64 -16.68 -12.87
C LEU A 61 38.61 -16.32 -13.99
N ASN A 62 38.53 -17.01 -15.13
CA ASN A 62 39.22 -16.64 -16.36
C ASN A 62 38.31 -16.94 -17.55
N ALA A 63 37.71 -15.89 -18.15
CA ALA A 63 37.19 -15.80 -19.54
C ALA A 63 36.17 -14.66 -19.76
N GLY A 64 35.73 -13.92 -18.72
CA GLY A 64 34.63 -12.94 -18.84
C GLY A 64 35.03 -11.50 -19.22
N ASP A 65 36.30 -11.12 -19.09
CA ASP A 65 36.69 -9.70 -19.16
C ASP A 65 37.26 -9.25 -20.52
N ARG A 66 37.60 -10.18 -21.42
CA ARG A 66 37.91 -9.84 -22.82
C ARG A 66 36.66 -9.63 -23.69
N LEU A 67 35.58 -10.37 -23.44
CA LEU A 67 34.34 -10.31 -24.22
C LEU A 67 33.52 -9.03 -23.98
N ARG A 68 33.58 -8.43 -22.78
CA ARG A 68 32.88 -7.16 -22.48
C ARG A 68 33.51 -5.95 -23.17
N GLY A 69 34.82 -5.93 -23.35
CA GLY A 69 35.53 -4.83 -24.04
C GLY A 69 35.38 -4.84 -25.57
N GLU A 70 34.99 -5.97 -26.14
CA GLU A 70 34.75 -6.14 -27.59
C GLU A 70 33.30 -5.80 -27.96
N LEU A 71 32.35 -6.14 -27.10
CA LEU A 71 30.93 -5.80 -27.25
C LEU A 71 30.69 -4.28 -27.21
N TYR A 72 31.36 -3.57 -26.28
CA TYR A 72 31.27 -2.11 -26.18
C TYR A 72 31.87 -1.39 -27.40
N ARG A 73 32.91 -1.95 -28.03
CA ARG A 73 33.50 -1.41 -29.26
C ARG A 73 32.60 -1.60 -30.48
N ARG A 74 31.91 -2.75 -30.58
CA ARG A 74 30.94 -3.01 -31.67
C ARG A 74 29.65 -2.19 -31.56
N VAL A 75 29.17 -1.94 -30.33
CA VAL A 75 27.99 -1.09 -30.12
C VAL A 75 28.31 0.38 -30.45
N ALA A 76 29.50 0.87 -30.08
CA ALA A 76 29.93 2.23 -30.40
C ALA A 76 30.20 2.47 -31.90
N SER A 77 30.57 1.43 -32.67
CA SER A 77 30.76 1.54 -34.12
C SER A 77 29.45 1.54 -34.91
N LEU A 78 28.33 1.09 -34.32
CA LEU A 78 27.01 1.02 -34.97
C LEU A 78 26.13 2.26 -34.72
N SER A 79 26.53 3.17 -33.83
CA SER A 79 25.69 4.29 -33.39
C SER A 79 26.08 5.68 -33.92
N GLY A 80 26.95 5.80 -34.93
CA GLY A 80 27.03 7.00 -35.78
C GLY A 80 27.33 8.38 -35.15
N TYR A 81 27.85 8.47 -33.92
CA TYR A 81 28.17 9.77 -33.27
C TYR A 81 29.60 9.79 -32.70
N PRO A 82 30.57 10.49 -33.33
CA PRO A 82 31.94 10.58 -32.85
C PRO A 82 32.11 11.87 -32.04
N ASN A 83 31.98 11.84 -30.71
CA ASN A 83 32.57 12.86 -29.80
C ASN A 83 32.35 12.58 -28.29
N TRP A 84 32.51 11.35 -27.81
CA TRP A 84 32.46 11.05 -26.36
C TRP A 84 33.47 9.99 -25.90
N THR A 85 34.73 10.09 -26.34
CA THR A 85 35.83 9.22 -25.88
C THR A 85 37.08 10.01 -25.49
N ARG A 86 36.95 10.89 -24.49
CA ARG A 86 38.14 11.49 -23.82
C ARG A 86 37.98 11.87 -22.34
N ALA A 87 37.02 11.29 -21.61
CA ALA A 87 36.77 11.64 -20.21
C ALA A 87 36.80 10.49 -19.19
N THR A 88 37.19 9.25 -19.56
CA THR A 88 37.19 8.09 -18.62
C THR A 88 38.45 7.24 -18.70
N LEU A 89 39.61 7.87 -18.88
CA LEU A 89 40.92 7.21 -18.84
C LEU A 89 41.97 8.11 -18.17
N ARG A 90 41.68 8.57 -16.96
CA ARG A 90 42.65 9.09 -15.97
C ARG A 90 41.91 9.16 -14.64
N LEU A 91 42.00 8.09 -13.85
CA LEU A 91 41.83 8.05 -12.38
C LEU A 91 41.96 6.59 -11.91
N ARG A 92 43.14 6.02 -12.13
CA ARG A 92 43.69 4.91 -11.35
C ARG A 92 45.16 5.27 -11.15
N ASN A 93 45.54 5.46 -9.88
CA ASN A 93 46.83 5.88 -9.33
C ASN A 93 46.79 7.28 -8.72
N SER A 94 46.33 7.36 -7.47
CA SER A 94 46.86 8.25 -6.44
C SER A 94 46.24 7.87 -5.10
N SER A 95 46.93 7.03 -4.36
CA SER A 95 46.73 6.83 -2.93
C SER A 95 47.44 7.94 -2.15
N LYS A 96 46.73 8.61 -1.25
CA LYS A 96 47.15 9.18 0.05
C LYS A 96 46.62 10.60 0.29
N ALA A 97 45.99 10.71 1.46
CA ALA A 97 45.89 11.86 2.35
C ALA A 97 44.85 12.96 2.09
N LEU A 98 44.26 13.34 3.23
CA LEU A 98 43.59 14.57 3.63
C LEU A 98 42.05 14.64 3.66
N HIS A 99 41.60 14.82 4.91
CA HIS A 99 40.34 15.38 5.38
C HIS A 99 39.92 16.65 4.64
N GLY A 100 38.62 16.92 4.58
CA GLY A 100 38.12 18.27 4.32
C GLY A 100 36.72 18.31 3.76
N THR A 101 35.80 18.76 4.61
CA THR A 101 34.43 19.21 4.36
C THR A 101 34.34 20.27 3.25
N VAL A 102 33.10 20.54 2.80
CA VAL A 102 32.64 21.63 1.90
C VAL A 102 32.71 21.25 0.42
N GLY A 103 31.67 21.34 -0.41
CA GLY A 103 30.42 22.08 -0.35
C GLY A 103 30.23 22.79 -1.70
N CYS A 104 29.08 22.56 -2.32
CA CYS A 104 28.44 23.31 -3.40
C CYS A 104 29.26 23.79 -4.62
N GLY A 105 28.86 23.27 -5.78
CA GLY A 105 28.41 24.11 -6.89
C GLY A 105 29.35 24.23 -8.09
N PHE A 106 28.73 24.21 -9.26
CA PHE A 106 29.15 24.62 -10.62
C PHE A 106 29.00 23.45 -11.62
N GLY A 107 28.26 23.60 -12.73
CA GLY A 107 27.68 24.82 -13.26
C GLY A 107 26.81 24.61 -14.49
N LEU A 108 26.18 25.71 -14.88
CA LEU A 108 25.57 25.92 -16.17
C LEU A 108 26.24 27.16 -16.75
N ALA A 109 27.04 26.96 -17.79
CA ALA A 109 27.59 28.01 -18.62
C ALA A 109 27.36 27.61 -20.07
N ALA A 110 26.55 28.40 -20.78
CA ALA A 110 26.90 29.00 -22.06
C ALA A 110 25.64 29.60 -22.68
N PHE A 111 25.58 30.92 -22.78
CA PHE A 111 25.28 31.62 -24.02
C PHE A 111 25.76 33.07 -23.88
N GLY A 112 26.74 33.45 -24.69
CA GLY A 112 27.12 34.85 -24.92
C GLY A 112 25.99 35.60 -25.64
N THR A 113 25.99 36.92 -25.82
CA THR A 113 27.08 37.88 -26.03
C THR A 113 26.43 39.25 -25.97
N LEU A 114 26.98 40.23 -25.23
CA LEU A 114 27.11 41.63 -25.68
C LEU A 114 27.86 42.46 -24.62
N LYS A 115 29.04 42.91 -25.02
CA LYS A 115 29.86 43.93 -24.34
C LYS A 115 29.11 45.26 -24.34
N ALA A 116 29.18 46.02 -23.25
CA ALA A 116 29.87 47.32 -23.24
C ALA A 116 29.86 47.99 -21.86
N TRP A 117 31.07 48.33 -21.43
CA TRP A 117 31.46 49.50 -20.64
C TRP A 117 31.15 49.56 -19.14
N ALA A 118 32.23 49.24 -18.42
CA ALA A 118 32.53 49.66 -17.06
C ALA A 118 32.51 51.18 -16.90
N GLN A 119 32.16 51.63 -15.69
CA GLN A 119 33.04 52.36 -14.76
C GLN A 119 32.18 53.14 -13.77
N LEU A 120 32.28 52.81 -12.48
CA LEU A 120 32.74 53.75 -11.45
C LEU A 120 32.99 52.97 -10.14
N ARG A 121 34.10 53.34 -9.52
CA ARG A 121 34.82 52.64 -8.45
C ARG A 121 34.62 53.37 -7.12
N PHE A 122 34.39 52.59 -6.06
CA PHE A 122 34.79 52.77 -4.65
C PHE A 122 34.18 53.91 -3.79
N PRO A 123 34.26 53.86 -2.44
CA PRO A 123 34.73 52.79 -1.54
C PRO A 123 33.79 52.42 -0.37
N THR A 124 34.05 51.24 0.17
CA THR A 124 33.65 50.73 1.49
C THR A 124 34.38 51.46 2.63
N ASN A 125 33.66 51.84 3.68
CA ASN A 125 33.99 51.60 5.10
C ASN A 125 33.05 52.37 6.03
N CYS A 126 32.20 51.67 6.78
CA CYS A 126 32.18 51.78 8.24
C CYS A 126 31.22 50.76 8.84
N SER A 127 31.75 50.05 9.82
CA SER A 127 31.13 48.99 10.58
C SER A 127 30.35 49.54 11.78
N ARG A 128 29.33 48.78 12.17
CA ARG A 128 28.79 48.56 13.53
C ARG A 128 27.42 49.17 13.89
N HIS A 129 26.57 48.20 14.26
CA HIS A 129 25.55 48.19 15.31
C HIS A 129 24.08 48.51 14.97
N ILE A 130 23.30 47.42 14.99
CA ILE A 130 21.99 47.22 15.67
C ILE A 130 20.78 46.89 14.78
N SER A 131 20.23 45.70 15.06
CA SER A 131 18.84 45.18 14.90
C SER A 131 18.22 44.91 13.51
N ARG A 132 17.83 43.64 13.29
CA ARG A 132 16.66 43.22 12.47
C ARG A 132 15.36 43.70 13.14
N PRO A 133 14.16 43.73 12.49
CA PRO A 133 13.78 43.07 11.22
C PRO A 133 12.94 43.95 10.25
N SER A 134 13.09 43.78 8.93
CA SER A 134 12.15 44.36 7.95
C SER A 134 11.06 43.35 7.57
N GLN A 135 9.86 43.67 8.04
CA GLN A 135 8.56 43.13 7.64
C GLN A 135 8.21 43.55 6.21
N VAL A 136 7.42 42.71 5.54
CA VAL A 136 6.70 43.01 4.30
C VAL A 136 5.67 44.12 4.57
N PRO A 137 5.52 45.18 3.73
CA PRO A 137 4.63 46.29 4.03
C PRO A 137 3.15 45.93 3.84
N GLY A 138 2.31 46.32 4.80
CA GLY A 138 0.85 46.19 4.76
C GLY A 138 0.11 47.32 4.03
N PRO A 139 -1.24 47.30 4.03
CA PRO A 139 -2.11 48.05 3.09
C PRO A 139 -2.12 49.57 3.24
N THR A 140 -1.48 50.12 4.28
CA THR A 140 -1.35 51.56 4.51
C THR A 140 -0.34 52.23 3.57
N SER A 141 0.49 51.45 2.88
CA SER A 141 1.50 51.96 1.92
C SER A 141 0.90 52.41 0.58
N LEU A 142 -0.26 51.88 0.15
CA LEU A 142 -0.91 52.30 -1.10
C LEU A 142 -1.66 53.63 -1.00
N ILE A 143 -2.25 53.93 0.16
CA ILE A 143 -2.98 55.20 0.38
C ILE A 143 -2.00 56.39 0.39
N GLY A 144 -0.80 56.21 0.97
CA GLY A 144 0.26 57.21 0.96
C GLY A 144 0.82 57.50 -0.45
N ILE A 145 0.92 56.48 -1.29
CA ILE A 145 1.38 56.62 -2.69
C ILE A 145 0.34 57.38 -3.53
N VAL A 146 -0.95 57.07 -3.37
CA VAL A 146 -2.03 57.78 -4.07
C VAL A 146 -2.11 59.26 -3.64
N PHE A 147 -1.94 59.55 -2.34
CA PHE A 147 -1.91 60.93 -1.85
C PHE A 147 -0.72 61.73 -2.39
N ALA A 148 0.47 61.11 -2.44
CA ALA A 148 1.67 61.75 -2.98
C ALA A 148 1.54 62.04 -4.49
N SER A 149 0.94 61.13 -5.27
CA SER A 149 0.72 61.33 -6.71
C SER A 149 -0.31 62.41 -7.02
N VAL A 150 -1.36 62.56 -6.20
CA VAL A 150 -2.36 63.63 -6.35
C VAL A 150 -1.78 65.00 -5.99
N LEU A 151 -0.92 65.08 -4.97
CA LEU A 151 -0.24 66.32 -4.59
C LEU A 151 0.74 66.82 -5.65
N VAL A 152 1.44 65.91 -6.34
CA VAL A 152 2.35 66.26 -7.46
C VAL A 152 1.57 66.75 -8.68
N LEU A 153 0.37 66.19 -8.94
CA LEU A 153 -0.50 66.68 -10.02
C LEU A 153 -1.14 68.06 -9.69
N LEU A 154 -1.40 68.36 -8.42
CA LEU A 154 -1.95 69.64 -7.98
C LEU A 154 -0.97 70.81 -8.09
N TYR A 155 0.34 70.56 -8.07
CA TYR A 155 1.37 71.59 -8.19
C TYR A 155 1.76 71.93 -9.64
N ALA A 156 1.41 71.08 -10.63
CA ALA A 156 1.89 71.22 -12.00
C ALA A 156 0.97 72.04 -12.94
N LEU A 157 -0.27 72.38 -12.55
CA LEU A 157 -1.25 73.03 -13.44
C LEU A 157 -2.13 74.06 -12.70
N PRO A 158 -1.74 75.35 -12.66
CA PRO A 158 -2.51 76.38 -11.93
C PRO A 158 -3.87 76.74 -12.56
N ALA A 159 -4.15 76.30 -13.79
CA ALA A 159 -5.30 76.76 -14.58
C ALA A 159 -6.56 75.87 -14.54
N LEU A 160 -6.57 74.77 -13.77
CA LEU A 160 -7.71 73.82 -13.72
C LEU A 160 -8.35 73.68 -12.32
N HIS A 161 -8.07 74.62 -11.42
CA HIS A 161 -8.36 74.46 -10.00
C HIS A 161 -9.83 74.70 -9.59
N ARG A 162 -10.67 75.32 -10.43
CA ARG A 162 -12.03 75.75 -10.01
C ARG A 162 -13.22 75.00 -10.62
N PHE A 163 -13.06 74.24 -11.71
CA PHE A 163 -14.20 73.62 -12.38
C PHE A 163 -14.27 72.08 -12.33
N PHE A 164 -13.16 71.37 -12.06
CA PHE A 164 -13.16 69.90 -12.06
C PHE A 164 -12.70 69.24 -10.76
N ILE A 165 -11.77 69.86 -10.02
CA ILE A 165 -11.14 69.20 -8.85
C ILE A 165 -12.05 69.25 -7.61
N VAL A 166 -12.73 70.37 -7.38
CA VAL A 166 -13.63 70.53 -6.21
C VAL A 166 -14.88 69.63 -6.31
N PRO A 167 -15.58 69.52 -7.45
CA PRO A 167 -16.69 68.58 -7.60
C PRO A 167 -16.25 67.11 -7.48
N LEU A 168 -15.08 66.76 -8.02
CA LEU A 168 -14.55 65.40 -7.96
C LEU A 168 -14.14 65.00 -6.53
N ALA A 169 -13.52 65.91 -5.77
CA ALA A 169 -13.19 65.69 -4.36
C ALA A 169 -14.44 65.58 -3.47
N ILE A 170 -15.48 66.39 -3.73
CA ILE A 170 -16.77 66.28 -3.04
C ILE A 170 -17.47 64.96 -3.39
N TYR A 171 -17.43 64.53 -4.65
CA TYR A 171 -17.97 63.24 -5.10
C TYR A 171 -17.23 62.05 -4.48
N LEU A 172 -15.89 62.12 -4.38
CA LEU A 172 -15.07 61.10 -3.73
C LEU A 172 -15.34 61.04 -2.21
N MET A 173 -15.50 62.20 -1.55
CA MET A 173 -15.90 62.28 -0.15
C MET A 173 -17.32 61.75 0.09
N PHE A 174 -18.25 61.95 -0.85
CA PHE A 174 -19.60 61.38 -0.79
C PHE A 174 -19.59 59.85 -0.96
N LEU A 175 -18.75 59.32 -1.85
CA LEU A 175 -18.51 57.88 -2.01
C LEU A 175 -17.88 57.26 -0.77
N LEU A 176 -16.90 57.93 -0.16
CA LEU A 176 -16.27 57.48 1.09
C LEU A 176 -17.22 57.57 2.29
N ARG A 177 -18.13 58.56 2.35
CA ARG A 177 -19.19 58.63 3.37
C ARG A 177 -20.28 57.57 3.19
N ARG A 178 -20.64 57.23 1.94
CA ARG A 178 -21.56 56.10 1.64
C ARG A 178 -20.93 54.74 1.96
N ALA A 179 -19.62 54.59 1.76
CA ALA A 179 -18.88 53.39 2.19
C ALA A 179 -18.81 53.28 3.73
N ALA A 180 -18.78 54.40 4.45
CA ALA A 180 -18.74 54.46 5.91
C ALA A 180 -20.11 54.22 6.60
N THR A 181 -21.21 54.07 5.85
CA THR A 181 -22.55 53.77 6.37
C THR A 181 -23.11 52.44 5.86
N VAL A 182 -22.23 51.48 5.56
CA VAL A 182 -22.61 50.07 5.46
C VAL A 182 -22.76 49.54 6.88
N ARG A 183 -24.01 49.28 7.29
CA ARG A 183 -24.36 48.52 8.49
C ARG A 183 -23.45 47.31 8.62
N ALA A 184 -22.98 47.05 9.84
CA ALA A 184 -22.23 45.87 10.22
C ALA A 184 -22.80 44.63 9.53
N ILE A 185 -22.09 44.17 8.49
CA ILE A 185 -22.26 42.84 7.94
C ILE A 185 -21.99 41.91 9.13
N PRO A 186 -22.91 40.97 9.47
CA PRO A 186 -22.62 40.00 10.51
C PRO A 186 -21.26 39.41 10.18
N ARG A 187 -20.33 39.40 11.14
CA ARG A 187 -19.05 38.70 10.97
C ARG A 187 -19.42 37.32 10.43
N LEU A 188 -19.10 37.09 9.15
CA LEU A 188 -19.16 35.76 8.57
C LEU A 188 -18.48 34.84 9.59
N PRO A 189 -19.12 33.75 10.01
CA PRO A 189 -18.50 32.82 10.94
C PRO A 189 -17.13 32.52 10.36
N GLY A 190 -16.11 32.71 11.21
CA GLY A 190 -14.74 32.91 10.79
C GLY A 190 -14.37 31.99 9.64
N LEU A 191 -13.74 32.57 8.61
CA LEU A 191 -12.84 31.81 7.75
C LEU A 191 -11.92 31.04 8.71
N GLN A 192 -12.30 29.80 9.00
CA GLN A 192 -11.47 28.84 9.70
C GLN A 192 -10.11 28.96 9.04
N GLN A 193 -9.11 29.28 9.85
CA GLN A 193 -7.73 29.35 9.41
C GLN A 193 -7.48 28.19 8.45
N ARG A 194 -7.31 28.50 7.17
CA ARG A 194 -6.74 27.56 6.20
C ARG A 194 -5.32 27.31 6.69
N ARG A 195 -5.15 26.36 7.60
CA ARG A 195 -3.84 25.89 8.06
C ARG A 195 -3.12 25.29 6.84
N ALA A 196 -1.92 25.83 6.65
CA ALA A 196 -0.86 25.51 5.69
C ALA A 196 -1.17 24.57 4.52
N LEU A 197 -1.05 25.11 3.30
CA LEU A 197 -0.84 24.39 2.02
C LEU A 197 0.47 23.56 1.97
N GLY A 198 1.08 23.25 3.11
CA GLY A 198 2.27 22.42 3.19
C GLY A 198 1.87 20.97 3.46
N SER A 199 1.93 20.12 2.43
CA SER A 199 1.93 18.67 2.60
C SER A 199 3.31 18.12 2.26
N VAL A 200 3.77 17.14 3.04
CA VAL A 200 5.01 16.39 2.77
C VAL A 200 4.70 15.05 2.08
N SER A 201 3.51 14.48 2.30
CA SER A 201 3.10 13.20 1.74
C SER A 201 2.02 13.33 0.67
N ALA A 202 1.99 12.38 -0.27
CA ALA A 202 0.92 12.26 -1.26
C ALA A 202 -0.43 12.00 -0.59
N ILE A 203 -0.44 11.23 0.52
CA ILE A 203 -1.68 10.97 1.24
C ILE A 203 -2.22 12.24 1.87
N ASP A 204 -1.44 13.22 2.34
CA ASP A 204 -2.01 14.45 2.93
C ASP A 204 -2.09 15.64 1.98
N SER A 205 -1.64 15.44 0.74
CA SER A 205 -1.65 16.48 -0.28
C SER A 205 -3.08 16.89 -0.64
N ALA A 206 -3.36 18.20 -0.59
CA ALA A 206 -4.61 18.77 -1.09
C ALA A 206 -4.87 18.47 -2.58
N ILE A 207 -3.85 18.02 -3.32
CA ILE A 207 -3.90 17.71 -4.75
C ILE A 207 -3.96 16.19 -5.00
N PHE A 208 -3.15 15.39 -4.29
CA PHE A 208 -2.97 13.97 -4.60
C PHE A 208 -3.76 13.01 -3.70
N ARG A 209 -4.25 13.45 -2.54
CA ARG A 209 -4.77 12.56 -1.50
C ARG A 209 -5.93 11.65 -1.95
N THR A 210 -6.80 12.16 -2.81
CA THR A 210 -7.98 11.42 -3.30
C THR A 210 -7.64 10.47 -4.45
N LEU A 211 -6.41 10.51 -4.95
CA LEU A 211 -5.92 9.55 -5.93
C LEU A 211 -5.54 8.23 -5.23
N PHE A 212 -4.86 8.33 -4.09
CA PHE A 212 -4.32 7.21 -3.31
C PHE A 212 -5.23 6.75 -2.15
N GLY A 213 -6.35 7.43 -1.91
CA GLY A 213 -7.31 7.08 -0.85
C GLY A 213 -8.64 7.77 -1.05
N THR A 214 -9.61 7.49 -0.18
CA THR A 214 -10.94 8.14 -0.19
C THR A 214 -11.11 9.06 1.03
N GLU A 215 -12.01 10.04 0.95
CA GLU A 215 -12.30 10.88 2.13
C GLU A 215 -12.92 10.07 3.29
N GLU A 216 -13.53 8.91 3.01
CA GLU A 216 -14.07 8.02 4.03
C GLU A 216 -12.96 7.39 4.88
N ILE A 217 -11.98 6.72 4.26
CA ILE A 217 -10.89 6.08 5.03
C ILE A 217 -10.00 7.11 5.72
N ARG A 218 -9.86 8.30 5.13
CA ARG A 218 -9.15 9.42 5.77
C ARG A 218 -9.80 9.85 7.08
N LYS A 219 -11.13 9.92 7.13
CA LYS A 219 -11.87 10.25 8.35
C LYS A 219 -11.75 9.19 9.44
N VAL A 220 -11.27 7.98 9.11
CA VAL A 220 -10.95 6.95 10.11
C VAL A 220 -9.57 7.19 10.71
N PHE A 221 -8.62 7.64 9.89
CA PHE A 221 -7.18 7.69 10.22
C PHE A 221 -6.61 9.10 10.42
N ASP A 222 -7.40 10.16 10.33
CA ASP A 222 -6.92 11.51 10.63
C ASP A 222 -6.71 11.74 12.15
N ASP A 223 -5.99 12.80 12.49
CA ASP A 223 -5.64 13.12 13.88
C ASP A 223 -6.88 13.27 14.78
N LYS A 224 -7.99 13.79 14.24
CA LYS A 224 -9.21 14.00 15.01
C LYS A 224 -9.87 12.65 15.31
N ALA A 225 -9.92 11.76 14.33
CA ALA A 225 -10.43 10.42 14.48
C ALA A 225 -9.57 9.62 15.48
N TYR A 226 -8.24 9.69 15.37
CA TYR A 226 -7.34 9.02 16.31
C TYR A 226 -7.57 9.47 17.75
N LEU A 227 -7.64 10.79 17.99
CA LEU A 227 -7.92 11.31 19.33
C LEU A 227 -9.32 10.94 19.82
N SER A 228 -10.32 10.91 18.94
CA SER A 228 -11.66 10.41 19.29
C SER A 228 -11.58 8.96 19.76
N ARG A 229 -10.80 8.11 19.08
CA ARG A 229 -10.60 6.71 19.46
C ARG A 229 -9.84 6.54 20.77
N CYS A 230 -8.92 7.45 21.09
CA CYS A 230 -8.31 7.51 22.42
C CYS A 230 -9.34 7.86 23.51
N VAL A 231 -10.28 8.77 23.22
CA VAL A 231 -11.40 9.07 24.14
C VAL A 231 -12.33 7.86 24.27
N ASP A 232 -12.64 7.18 23.17
CA ASP A 232 -13.45 5.95 23.20
C ASP A 232 -12.79 4.87 24.09
N ALA A 233 -11.47 4.72 24.01
CA ALA A 233 -10.70 3.82 24.87
C ALA A 233 -10.77 4.21 26.37
N GLU A 234 -10.58 5.48 26.70
CA GLU A 234 -10.66 5.98 28.10
C GLU A 234 -12.07 5.81 28.69
N THR A 235 -13.10 6.13 27.91
CA THR A 235 -14.49 6.02 28.37
C THR A 235 -14.91 4.55 28.50
N ALA A 236 -14.48 3.68 27.58
CA ALA A 236 -14.70 2.24 27.69
C ALA A 236 -14.02 1.64 28.93
N LEU A 237 -12.80 2.07 29.25
CA LEU A 237 -12.12 1.68 30.48
C LEU A 237 -12.92 2.08 31.72
N ALA A 238 -13.36 3.34 31.81
CA ALA A 238 -14.12 3.83 32.96
C ALA A 238 -15.47 3.11 33.12
N ARG A 239 -16.20 2.85 32.03
CA ARG A 239 -17.43 2.05 32.04
C ARG A 239 -17.16 0.62 32.51
N ALA A 240 -16.11 -0.02 31.98
CA ALA A 240 -15.75 -1.38 32.34
C ALA A 240 -15.37 -1.52 33.82
N GLN A 241 -14.58 -0.58 34.34
CA GLN A 241 -14.22 -0.54 35.75
C GLN A 241 -15.42 -0.30 36.67
N SER A 242 -16.36 0.55 36.26
CA SER A 242 -17.60 0.79 37.01
C SER A 242 -18.46 -0.47 37.08
N ARG A 243 -18.61 -1.18 35.95
CA ARG A 243 -19.34 -2.47 35.89
C ARG A 243 -18.66 -3.58 36.69
N CYS A 244 -17.33 -3.53 36.80
CA CYS A 244 -16.56 -4.48 37.59
C CYS A 244 -16.44 -4.12 39.08
N ASN A 245 -16.98 -2.97 39.50
CA ASN A 245 -16.84 -2.40 40.85
C ASN A 245 -15.39 -2.06 41.25
N VAL A 246 -14.53 -1.77 40.28
CA VAL A 246 -13.15 -1.29 40.50
C VAL A 246 -13.12 0.20 40.82
N ILE A 247 -14.04 0.97 40.22
CA ILE A 247 -14.32 2.36 40.55
C ILE A 247 -15.82 2.48 40.89
N PRO A 248 -16.27 3.58 41.53
CA PRO A 248 -17.69 3.73 41.87
C PRO A 248 -18.60 3.65 40.63
N SER A 249 -19.75 2.98 40.77
CA SER A 249 -20.57 2.52 39.65
C SER A 249 -21.10 3.62 38.73
N HIS A 250 -21.25 4.85 39.22
CA HIS A 250 -21.74 6.00 38.44
C HIS A 250 -20.64 6.75 37.68
N ILE A 251 -19.36 6.48 37.99
CA ILE A 251 -18.23 7.27 37.45
C ILE A 251 -18.05 7.02 35.95
N GLY A 252 -18.21 5.79 35.48
CA GLY A 252 -18.06 5.45 34.06
C GLY A 252 -19.03 6.24 33.17
N GLU A 253 -20.26 6.45 33.62
CA GLU A 253 -21.26 7.26 32.91
C GLU A 253 -20.89 8.75 32.91
N ILE A 254 -20.41 9.28 34.05
CA ILE A 254 -19.95 10.67 34.13
C ILE A 254 -18.78 10.90 33.18
N VAL A 255 -17.75 10.06 33.22
CA VAL A 255 -16.57 10.17 32.36
C VAL A 255 -16.98 10.12 30.89
N THR A 256 -17.85 9.17 30.51
CA THR A 256 -18.41 9.05 29.16
C THR A 256 -19.12 10.35 28.73
N SER A 257 -20.13 10.79 29.49
CA SER A 257 -20.93 11.97 29.14
C SER A 257 -20.15 13.28 29.04
N LYS A 258 -19.04 13.41 29.80
CA LYS A 258 -18.20 14.62 29.81
C LYS A 258 -17.10 14.60 28.76
N SER A 259 -16.72 13.43 28.27
CA SER A 259 -15.58 13.26 27.36
C SER A 259 -16.04 13.06 25.92
N GLU A 260 -17.18 12.38 25.69
CA GLU A 260 -17.73 12.20 24.36
C GLU A 260 -18.12 13.54 23.72
N GLY A 261 -17.63 13.78 22.50
CA GLY A 261 -17.86 15.02 21.77
C GLY A 261 -17.15 16.26 22.34
N ALA A 262 -16.28 16.09 23.35
CA ALA A 262 -15.56 17.22 23.94
C ALA A 262 -14.60 17.89 22.95
N GLU A 263 -14.55 19.22 22.98
CA GLU A 263 -13.60 19.99 22.17
C GLU A 263 -12.22 20.00 22.84
N LEU A 264 -11.33 19.15 22.35
CA LEU A 264 -9.95 19.07 22.83
C LEU A 264 -9.10 20.23 22.29
N ASN A 265 -8.16 20.72 23.10
CA ASN A 265 -7.21 21.73 22.67
C ASN A 265 -6.02 21.08 21.94
N PHE A 266 -6.11 21.01 20.61
CA PHE A 266 -5.08 20.41 19.76
C PHE A 266 -3.71 21.09 19.86
N ASP A 267 -3.65 22.42 20.04
CA ASP A 267 -2.39 23.14 20.17
C ASP A 267 -1.69 22.85 21.51
N ARG A 268 -2.47 22.59 22.56
CA ARG A 268 -1.95 22.10 23.84
C ARG A 268 -1.48 20.65 23.70
N LEU A 269 -2.28 19.77 23.09
CA LEU A 269 -1.91 18.38 22.83
C LEU A 269 -0.57 18.31 22.08
N ARG A 270 -0.43 19.03 20.96
CA ARG A 270 0.80 19.06 20.17
C ARG A 270 2.03 19.45 21.00
N ARG A 271 1.97 20.61 21.67
CA ARG A 271 3.11 21.13 22.46
C ARG A 271 3.52 20.21 23.60
N GLU A 272 2.56 19.64 24.33
CA GLU A 272 2.88 18.74 25.42
C GLU A 272 3.33 17.35 24.90
N THR A 273 2.81 16.89 23.76
CA THR A 273 3.25 15.65 23.09
C THR A 273 4.70 15.76 22.63
N GLU A 274 5.13 16.92 22.10
CA GLU A 274 6.53 17.17 21.72
C GLU A 274 7.51 17.01 22.91
N ILE A 275 7.03 17.25 24.14
CA ILE A 275 7.84 17.11 25.36
C ILE A 275 7.79 15.68 25.91
N VAL A 276 6.60 15.08 25.96
CA VAL A 276 6.36 13.76 26.58
C VAL A 276 6.75 12.61 25.64
N GLY A 277 6.71 12.84 24.33
CA GLY A 277 6.83 11.81 23.29
C GLY A 277 5.51 11.13 22.93
N TYR A 278 4.44 11.32 23.72
CA TYR A 278 3.16 10.63 23.53
C TYR A 278 1.96 11.55 23.84
N PRO A 279 0.82 11.37 23.15
CA PRO A 279 -0.34 12.25 23.30
C PRO A 279 -1.24 11.96 24.51
N ILE A 280 -1.02 10.84 25.21
CA ILE A 280 -1.98 10.35 26.22
C ILE A 280 -1.95 11.17 27.52
N LEU A 281 -0.79 11.48 28.09
CA LEU A 281 -0.75 12.31 29.31
C LEU A 281 -1.42 13.69 29.12
N PRO A 282 -1.16 14.43 28.02
CA PRO A 282 -1.87 15.68 27.73
C PRO A 282 -3.38 15.51 27.46
N LEU A 283 -3.79 14.38 26.88
CA LEU A 283 -5.20 14.02 26.69
C LEU A 283 -5.88 13.78 28.05
N VAL A 284 -5.33 12.90 28.88
CA VAL A 284 -5.84 12.56 30.22
C VAL A 284 -6.01 13.81 31.07
N ARG A 285 -5.03 14.72 31.07
CA ARG A 285 -5.14 16.00 31.80
C ARG A 285 -6.34 16.84 31.36
N GLN A 286 -6.68 16.83 30.07
CA GLN A 286 -7.84 17.55 29.57
C GLN A 286 -9.14 16.82 29.93
N LEU A 287 -9.19 15.50 29.78
CA LEU A 287 -10.36 14.70 30.15
C LEU A 287 -10.65 14.76 31.65
N SER A 288 -9.64 14.65 32.52
CA SER A 288 -9.79 14.81 33.97
C SER A 288 -10.36 16.19 34.33
N ALA A 289 -9.88 17.26 33.69
CA ALA A 289 -10.39 18.60 33.93
C ALA A 289 -11.86 18.76 33.48
N LEU A 290 -12.25 18.15 32.36
CA LEU A 290 -13.63 18.14 31.85
C LEU A 290 -14.58 17.35 32.77
N CYS A 291 -14.08 16.28 33.39
CA CYS A 291 -14.84 15.41 34.28
C CYS A 291 -15.03 15.98 35.70
N GLY A 292 -14.36 17.09 36.04
CA GLY A 292 -14.41 17.70 37.38
C GLY A 292 -13.70 16.87 38.45
N GLU A 293 -13.77 17.31 39.71
CA GLU A 293 -12.99 16.72 40.81
C GLU A 293 -13.39 15.27 41.13
N GLU A 294 -14.69 14.96 41.11
CA GLU A 294 -15.18 13.64 41.51
C GLU A 294 -14.77 12.54 40.52
N ALA A 295 -15.06 12.73 39.23
CA ALA A 295 -14.80 11.73 38.19
C ALA A 295 -13.40 11.87 37.58
N GLY A 296 -12.83 13.08 37.56
CA GLY A 296 -11.52 13.35 36.96
C GLY A 296 -10.37 12.57 37.59
N ARG A 297 -10.47 12.20 38.88
CA ARG A 297 -9.51 11.35 39.60
C ARG A 297 -9.51 9.87 39.20
N TYR A 298 -10.53 9.43 38.45
CA TYR A 298 -10.69 8.06 37.96
C TYR A 298 -10.44 7.92 36.46
N VAL A 299 -10.22 9.03 35.74
CA VAL A 299 -9.81 8.98 34.33
C VAL A 299 -8.43 8.31 34.26
N HIS A 300 -8.24 7.42 33.27
CA HIS A 300 -7.00 6.65 33.10
C HIS A 300 -6.63 5.72 34.26
N TRP A 301 -7.59 5.33 35.11
CA TRP A 301 -7.30 4.55 36.32
C TRP A 301 -6.67 3.20 35.98
N GLY A 302 -5.43 2.97 36.43
CA GLY A 302 -4.71 1.71 36.26
C GLY A 302 -4.19 1.40 34.85
N ALA A 303 -4.46 2.25 33.85
CA ALA A 303 -3.96 2.11 32.49
C ALA A 303 -2.56 2.70 32.30
N THR A 304 -1.97 2.45 31.13
CA THR A 304 -0.76 3.12 30.64
C THR A 304 -1.01 3.75 29.27
N THR A 305 -0.13 4.66 28.84
CA THR A 305 -0.12 5.28 27.51
C THR A 305 -0.40 4.30 26.37
N GLN A 306 0.32 3.18 26.36
CA GLN A 306 0.21 2.20 25.28
C GLN A 306 -1.16 1.50 25.26
N ASP A 307 -1.83 1.33 26.40
CA ASP A 307 -3.17 0.73 26.42
C ASP A 307 -4.15 1.55 25.59
N ILE A 308 -4.11 2.87 25.78
CA ILE A 308 -5.02 3.80 25.09
C ILE A 308 -4.64 3.93 23.62
N MET A 309 -3.34 4.05 23.31
CA MET A 309 -2.87 4.23 21.93
C MET A 309 -3.11 2.99 21.06
N ASP A 310 -2.79 1.79 21.57
CA ASP A 310 -2.98 0.56 20.80
C ASP A 310 -4.48 0.21 20.68
N LEU A 311 -5.28 0.46 21.72
CA LEU A 311 -6.72 0.28 21.63
C LEU A 311 -7.35 1.25 20.62
N ALA A 312 -6.93 2.51 20.60
CA ALA A 312 -7.37 3.49 19.61
C ALA A 312 -7.03 3.02 18.17
N SER A 313 -5.80 2.57 17.95
CA SER A 313 -5.37 2.00 16.67
C SER A 313 -6.20 0.77 16.28
N MET A 314 -6.51 -0.13 17.23
CA MET A 314 -7.36 -1.31 16.97
C MET A 314 -8.79 -0.92 16.57
N LEU A 315 -9.36 0.13 17.17
CA LEU A 315 -10.66 0.66 16.78
C LEU A 315 -10.63 1.28 15.37
N GLN A 316 -9.56 1.98 15.00
CA GLN A 316 -9.38 2.48 13.63
C GLN A 316 -9.21 1.33 12.63
N MET A 317 -8.40 0.31 12.97
CA MET A 317 -8.20 -0.85 12.10
C MET A 317 -9.49 -1.64 11.93
N LYS A 318 -10.31 -1.80 12.97
CA LYS A 318 -11.63 -2.44 12.88
C LYS A 318 -12.52 -1.73 11.85
N GLU A 319 -12.69 -0.40 11.98
CA GLU A 319 -13.48 0.41 11.04
C GLU A 319 -12.87 0.40 9.62
N GLY A 320 -11.55 0.50 9.52
CA GLY A 320 -10.83 0.41 8.25
C GLY A 320 -11.04 -0.93 7.54
N LEU A 321 -11.04 -2.05 8.28
CA LEU A 321 -11.26 -3.39 7.74
C LEU A 321 -12.71 -3.59 7.28
N GLU A 322 -13.69 -2.87 7.84
CA GLU A 322 -15.06 -2.86 7.34
C GLU A 322 -15.15 -2.18 5.96
N ILE A 323 -14.45 -1.06 5.77
CA ILE A 323 -14.35 -0.38 4.47
C ILE A 323 -13.62 -1.26 3.44
N VAL A 324 -12.50 -1.89 3.84
CA VAL A 324 -11.76 -2.84 3.01
C VAL A 324 -12.65 -4.02 2.62
N GLU A 325 -13.40 -4.60 3.55
CA GLU A 325 -14.30 -5.71 3.25
C GLU A 325 -15.37 -5.32 2.22
N ARG A 326 -16.03 -4.18 2.44
CA ARG A 326 -17.10 -3.69 1.55
C ARG A 326 -16.59 -3.44 0.13
N THR A 327 -15.43 -2.79 0.00
CA THR A 327 -14.82 -2.50 -1.30
C THR A 327 -14.25 -3.75 -1.98
N LEU A 328 -13.65 -4.67 -1.22
CA LEU A 328 -13.21 -5.98 -1.71
C LEU A 328 -14.37 -6.79 -2.28
N ARG A 329 -15.51 -6.83 -1.60
CA ARG A 329 -16.74 -7.49 -2.12
C ARG A 329 -17.23 -6.88 -3.42
N SER A 330 -17.11 -5.56 -3.59
CA SER A 330 -17.45 -4.90 -4.86
C SER A 330 -16.53 -5.31 -6.00
N VAL A 331 -15.22 -5.36 -5.75
CA VAL A 331 -14.23 -5.88 -6.73
C VAL A 331 -14.51 -7.33 -7.10
N ILE A 332 -14.81 -8.18 -6.11
CA ILE A 332 -15.21 -9.58 -6.33
C ILE A 332 -16.43 -9.65 -7.26
N LYS A 333 -17.49 -8.87 -6.98
CA LYS A 333 -18.70 -8.82 -7.80
C LYS A 333 -18.41 -8.38 -9.24
N ASN A 334 -17.55 -7.38 -9.45
CA ASN A 334 -17.17 -6.95 -10.80
C ASN A 334 -16.41 -8.04 -11.55
N LEU A 335 -15.52 -8.76 -10.87
CA LEU A 335 -14.79 -9.87 -11.47
C LEU A 335 -15.71 -11.06 -11.79
N GLU A 336 -16.70 -11.37 -10.96
CA GLU A 336 -17.75 -12.37 -11.26
C GLU A 336 -18.50 -12.01 -12.54
N MET A 337 -18.95 -10.76 -12.66
CA MET A 337 -19.65 -10.28 -13.86
C MET A 337 -18.76 -10.37 -15.11
N LEU A 338 -17.48 -10.00 -15.03
CA LEU A 338 -16.55 -10.10 -16.16
C LEU A 338 -16.26 -11.56 -16.53
N SER A 339 -16.04 -12.42 -15.54
CA SER A 339 -15.83 -13.86 -15.72
C SER A 339 -17.00 -14.52 -16.42
N ALA A 340 -18.24 -14.26 -15.97
CA ALA A 340 -19.44 -14.81 -16.56
C ALA A 340 -19.69 -14.25 -17.97
N LYS A 341 -19.61 -12.92 -18.14
CA LYS A 341 -19.89 -12.25 -19.42
C LYS A 341 -18.94 -12.68 -20.54
N TYR A 342 -17.67 -12.88 -20.22
CA TYR A 342 -16.63 -13.22 -21.19
C TYR A 342 -16.16 -14.67 -21.07
N ARG A 343 -16.96 -15.54 -20.45
CA ARG A 343 -16.68 -16.97 -20.19
C ARG A 343 -16.02 -17.65 -21.38
N ASP A 344 -16.58 -17.44 -22.57
CA ASP A 344 -16.18 -18.09 -23.82
C ASP A 344 -15.54 -17.15 -24.84
N THR A 345 -15.09 -15.95 -24.42
CA THR A 345 -14.41 -15.01 -25.33
C THR A 345 -12.95 -15.42 -25.52
N PRO A 346 -12.55 -15.94 -26.69
CA PRO A 346 -11.20 -16.46 -26.91
C PRO A 346 -10.16 -15.34 -26.99
N MET A 347 -8.96 -15.61 -26.50
CA MET A 347 -7.80 -14.72 -26.58
C MET A 347 -6.50 -15.52 -26.52
N ALA A 348 -5.38 -14.91 -26.91
CA ALA A 348 -4.06 -15.53 -26.74
C ALA A 348 -3.67 -15.62 -25.25
N GLY A 349 -3.39 -16.84 -24.77
CA GLY A 349 -2.67 -17.04 -23.52
C GLY A 349 -1.21 -16.61 -23.67
N ARG A 350 -0.65 -16.01 -22.62
CA ARG A 350 0.71 -15.45 -22.64
C ARG A 350 1.57 -16.00 -21.51
N THR A 351 2.70 -16.60 -21.85
CA THR A 351 3.73 -17.06 -20.91
C THR A 351 5.05 -16.40 -21.28
N HIS A 352 5.75 -15.79 -20.32
CA HIS A 352 6.96 -14.99 -20.60
C HIS A 352 6.74 -13.92 -21.70
N LEU A 353 5.53 -13.34 -21.74
CA LEU A 353 5.07 -12.38 -22.76
C LEU A 353 5.03 -12.93 -24.20
N GLN A 354 5.17 -14.24 -24.39
CA GLN A 354 5.00 -14.91 -25.69
C GLN A 354 3.63 -15.59 -25.76
N HIS A 355 3.06 -15.70 -26.97
CA HIS A 355 1.86 -16.50 -27.19
C HIS A 355 2.15 -17.98 -26.86
N ALA A 356 1.30 -18.57 -26.03
CA ALA A 356 1.43 -19.95 -25.58
C ALA A 356 0.32 -20.80 -26.20
N LEU A 357 -0.84 -20.88 -25.54
CA LEU A 357 -2.04 -21.55 -26.02
C LEU A 357 -3.24 -20.59 -25.96
N PRO A 358 -4.32 -20.83 -26.73
CA PRO A 358 -5.57 -20.11 -26.57
C PRO A 358 -6.14 -20.26 -25.16
N ILE A 359 -6.70 -19.17 -24.62
CA ILE A 359 -7.50 -19.16 -23.38
C ILE A 359 -8.77 -18.35 -23.62
N THR A 360 -9.64 -18.21 -22.62
CA THR A 360 -10.72 -17.21 -22.65
C THR A 360 -10.45 -16.03 -21.73
N PHE A 361 -10.99 -14.85 -22.06
CA PHE A 361 -10.90 -13.68 -21.19
C PHE A 361 -11.64 -13.92 -19.86
N GLY A 362 -12.79 -14.60 -19.89
CA GLY A 362 -13.50 -15.02 -18.68
C GLY A 362 -12.64 -15.90 -17.77
N HIS A 363 -11.86 -16.82 -18.33
CA HIS A 363 -10.90 -17.63 -17.57
C HIS A 363 -9.80 -16.77 -16.91
N LYS A 364 -9.26 -15.76 -17.61
CA LYS A 364 -8.32 -14.81 -17.03
C LYS A 364 -8.93 -14.03 -15.86
N CYS A 365 -10.17 -13.55 -16.01
CA CYS A 365 -10.90 -12.88 -14.93
C CYS A 365 -11.18 -13.83 -13.76
N ALA A 366 -11.48 -15.11 -14.02
CA ALA A 366 -11.75 -16.10 -12.99
C ALA A 366 -10.50 -16.41 -12.15
N ILE A 367 -9.32 -16.40 -12.76
CA ILE A 367 -8.04 -16.49 -12.04
C ILE A 367 -7.87 -15.29 -11.09
N TRP A 368 -8.19 -14.07 -11.55
CA TRP A 368 -8.16 -12.89 -10.69
C TRP A 368 -9.17 -13.03 -9.53
N LEU A 369 -10.43 -13.34 -9.84
CA LEU A 369 -11.53 -13.54 -8.90
C LEU A 369 -11.17 -14.53 -7.79
N SER A 370 -10.64 -15.70 -8.16
CA SER A 370 -10.26 -16.76 -7.23
C SER A 370 -9.25 -16.27 -6.18
N GLY A 371 -8.33 -15.37 -6.54
CA GLY A 371 -7.41 -14.74 -5.61
C GLY A 371 -8.11 -13.87 -4.56
N PHE A 372 -9.08 -13.06 -4.99
CA PHE A 372 -9.83 -12.16 -4.11
C PHE A 372 -10.84 -12.89 -3.22
N GLN A 373 -11.47 -13.97 -3.69
CA GLN A 373 -12.29 -14.86 -2.85
C GLN A 373 -11.48 -15.38 -1.64
N ARG A 374 -10.25 -15.87 -1.87
CA ARG A 374 -9.36 -16.28 -0.77
C ARG A 374 -8.95 -15.13 0.15
N HIS A 375 -8.85 -13.90 -0.36
CA HIS A 375 -8.60 -12.74 0.51
C HIS A 375 -9.80 -12.42 1.39
N LEU A 376 -11.02 -12.61 0.90
CA LEU A 376 -12.21 -12.44 1.71
C LEU A 376 -12.25 -13.48 2.84
N GLU A 377 -11.91 -14.74 2.55
CA GLU A 377 -11.76 -15.80 3.57
C GLU A 377 -10.72 -15.41 4.64
N ARG A 378 -9.51 -15.01 4.21
CA ARG A 378 -8.44 -14.52 5.11
C ARG A 378 -8.91 -13.37 6.00
N LEU A 379 -9.69 -12.45 5.46
CA LEU A 379 -10.24 -11.33 6.21
C LEU A 379 -11.20 -11.79 7.31
N GLN A 380 -12.06 -12.76 7.03
CA GLN A 380 -12.98 -13.32 8.05
C GLN A 380 -12.23 -14.08 9.14
N GLU A 381 -11.13 -14.76 8.78
CA GLU A 381 -10.29 -15.49 9.72
C GLU A 381 -9.48 -14.56 10.62
N LEU A 382 -8.79 -13.57 10.05
CA LEU A 382 -7.92 -12.66 10.80
C LEU A 382 -8.71 -11.82 11.80
N LYS A 383 -9.92 -11.36 11.46
CA LYS A 383 -10.76 -10.52 12.35
C LYS A 383 -11.00 -11.18 13.72
N LYS A 384 -11.07 -12.51 13.76
CA LYS A 384 -11.35 -13.31 14.97
C LYS A 384 -10.16 -13.41 15.93
N ARG A 385 -8.94 -13.10 15.48
CA ARG A 385 -7.71 -13.26 16.28
C ARG A 385 -6.87 -12.00 16.41
N ALA A 386 -6.92 -11.09 15.43
CA ALA A 386 -6.06 -9.91 15.40
C ALA A 386 -6.71 -8.65 16.03
N LEU A 387 -8.05 -8.55 16.02
CA LEU A 387 -8.78 -7.39 16.59
C LEU A 387 -8.99 -7.55 18.09
N MET A 388 -7.90 -7.39 18.84
CA MET A 388 -7.88 -7.58 20.30
C MET A 388 -8.03 -6.26 21.05
N VAL A 389 -8.67 -6.29 22.22
CA VAL A 389 -8.61 -5.18 23.17
C VAL A 389 -7.20 -5.09 23.77
N GLN A 390 -6.69 -3.89 24.01
CA GLN A 390 -5.47 -3.67 24.79
C GLN A 390 -5.80 -3.10 26.16
N PHE A 391 -5.43 -3.84 27.21
CA PHE A 391 -5.37 -3.33 28.59
C PHE A 391 -4.41 -4.22 29.39
N GLY A 392 -3.21 -3.72 29.64
CA GLY A 392 -2.12 -4.43 30.32
C GLY A 392 -1.51 -3.64 31.48
N GLY A 393 -1.78 -2.34 31.61
CA GLY A 393 -1.18 -1.49 32.63
C GLY A 393 0.32 -1.26 32.38
N ALA A 394 1.04 -0.70 33.35
CA ALA A 394 2.38 -0.15 33.16
C ALA A 394 3.38 -1.05 32.40
N ALA A 395 3.43 -2.34 32.76
CA ALA A 395 4.33 -3.36 32.19
C ALA A 395 3.59 -4.66 31.80
N GLY A 396 2.29 -4.57 31.50
CA GLY A 396 1.52 -5.74 31.07
C GLY A 396 1.02 -6.66 32.20
N SER A 397 1.28 -6.33 33.46
CA SER A 397 0.91 -7.14 34.63
C SER A 397 -0.40 -6.74 35.32
N LEU A 398 -1.00 -5.60 34.95
CA LEU A 398 -2.20 -5.02 35.59
C LEU A 398 -2.09 -4.82 37.12
N ALA A 399 -0.86 -4.74 37.66
CA ALA A 399 -0.61 -4.67 39.11
C ALA A 399 -1.28 -3.48 39.83
N SER A 400 -1.57 -2.41 39.10
CA SER A 400 -2.32 -1.23 39.60
C SER A 400 -3.73 -1.56 40.07
N LEU A 401 -4.30 -2.69 39.63
CA LEU A 401 -5.62 -3.18 40.04
C LEU A 401 -5.54 -4.33 41.06
N GLY A 402 -4.36 -4.55 41.66
CA GLY A 402 -4.14 -5.57 42.68
C GLY A 402 -3.77 -6.95 42.13
N SER A 403 -3.77 -7.95 43.01
CA SER A 403 -3.39 -9.34 42.69
C SER A 403 -4.58 -10.29 42.44
N GLY A 404 -5.81 -9.75 42.47
CA GLY A 404 -7.03 -10.48 42.16
C GLY A 404 -7.30 -10.57 40.66
N ASP A 405 -8.55 -10.86 40.28
CA ASP A 405 -8.98 -10.98 38.89
C ASP A 405 -9.59 -9.69 38.30
N ASP A 406 -9.64 -8.61 39.07
CA ASP A 406 -10.27 -7.33 38.67
C ASP A 406 -9.73 -6.80 37.34
N GLY A 407 -8.40 -6.80 37.14
CA GLY A 407 -7.81 -6.36 35.88
C GLY A 407 -8.24 -7.20 34.68
N ILE A 408 -8.34 -8.53 34.86
CA ILE A 408 -8.80 -9.45 33.81
C ILE A 408 -10.30 -9.29 33.54
N ARG A 409 -11.11 -9.11 34.59
CA ARG A 409 -12.56 -8.81 34.47
C ARG A 409 -12.80 -7.51 33.71
N VAL A 410 -12.05 -6.45 34.02
CA VAL A 410 -12.11 -5.17 33.31
C VAL A 410 -11.73 -5.32 31.85
N ARG A 411 -10.63 -6.00 31.52
CA ARG A 411 -10.21 -6.23 30.13
C ARG A 411 -11.29 -6.99 29.33
N LYS A 412 -11.88 -8.04 29.91
CA LYS A 412 -13.01 -8.80 29.31
C LYS A 412 -14.24 -7.92 29.09
N GLU A 413 -14.55 -7.06 30.05
CA GLU A 413 -15.65 -6.12 29.95
C GLU A 413 -15.42 -5.10 28.84
N MET A 414 -14.21 -4.56 28.71
CA MET A 414 -13.83 -3.66 27.60
C MET A 414 -13.92 -4.37 26.24
N ALA A 415 -13.43 -5.61 26.15
CA ALA A 415 -13.55 -6.42 24.94
C ALA A 415 -15.02 -6.56 24.50
N ARG A 416 -15.91 -6.87 25.45
CA ARG A 416 -17.35 -6.97 25.18
C ARG A 416 -17.96 -5.63 24.76
N ASP A 417 -17.64 -4.55 25.47
CA ASP A 417 -18.19 -3.20 25.21
C ASP A 417 -17.81 -2.70 23.82
N LEU A 418 -16.56 -2.95 23.39
CA LEU A 418 -16.02 -2.47 22.11
C LEU A 418 -16.22 -3.46 20.96
N GLY A 419 -16.74 -4.66 21.23
CA GLY A 419 -16.84 -5.75 20.27
C GLY A 419 -15.47 -6.14 19.70
N LEU A 420 -14.48 -6.27 20.58
CA LEU A 420 -13.12 -6.75 20.30
C LEU A 420 -12.90 -8.09 21.01
N VAL A 421 -11.82 -8.78 20.67
CA VAL A 421 -11.43 -10.04 21.30
C VAL A 421 -10.69 -9.77 22.62
N ASP A 422 -11.05 -10.48 23.69
CA ASP A 422 -10.23 -10.52 24.92
C ASP A 422 -8.98 -11.38 24.65
N PRO A 423 -7.76 -10.80 24.64
CA PRO A 423 -6.56 -11.59 24.42
C PRO A 423 -6.28 -12.49 25.64
N PRO A 424 -5.55 -13.61 25.52
CA PRO A 424 -5.22 -14.42 26.69
C PRO A 424 -4.25 -13.71 27.66
N ILE A 425 -3.42 -12.78 27.15
CA ILE A 425 -2.38 -12.05 27.89
C ILE A 425 -2.21 -10.63 27.27
N THR A 426 -1.42 -9.76 27.89
CA THR A 426 -1.04 -8.47 27.28
C THR A 426 -0.26 -8.68 25.96
N TRP A 427 -0.39 -7.75 25.03
CA TRP A 427 0.29 -7.80 23.72
C TRP A 427 1.05 -6.50 23.39
N HIS A 428 1.48 -5.74 24.42
CA HIS A 428 2.32 -4.54 24.26
C HIS A 428 3.54 -4.75 23.34
N VAL A 429 4.12 -5.95 23.35
CA VAL A 429 5.28 -6.32 22.51
C VAL A 429 5.03 -7.56 21.64
N ALA A 430 3.86 -8.19 21.75
CA ALA A 430 3.43 -9.27 20.86
C ALA A 430 2.66 -8.66 19.68
N ARG A 431 3.41 -8.14 18.69
CA ARG A 431 2.84 -7.31 17.60
C ARG A 431 2.35 -8.12 16.39
N ASP A 432 2.24 -9.44 16.52
CA ASP A 432 1.84 -10.33 15.43
C ASP A 432 0.43 -10.03 14.89
N GLY A 433 -0.51 -9.59 15.73
CA GLY A 433 -1.84 -9.17 15.26
C GLY A 433 -1.84 -7.93 14.37
N VAL A 434 -1.05 -6.90 14.73
CA VAL A 434 -0.89 -5.68 13.91
C VAL A 434 -0.16 -6.00 12.61
N ALA A 435 0.88 -6.84 12.69
CA ALA A 435 1.63 -7.30 11.54
C ALA A 435 0.77 -8.14 10.59
N GLU A 436 -0.09 -9.02 11.11
CA GLU A 436 -1.03 -9.82 10.32
C GLU A 436 -1.99 -8.93 9.53
N ILE A 437 -2.63 -7.94 10.18
CA ILE A 437 -3.57 -7.02 9.53
C ILE A 437 -2.87 -6.27 8.38
N THR A 438 -1.69 -5.71 8.64
CA THR A 438 -0.96 -4.92 7.64
C THR A 438 -0.42 -5.79 6.49
N ASN A 439 0.07 -7.00 6.80
CA ASN A 439 0.50 -7.96 5.77
C ASN A 439 -0.67 -8.47 4.93
N PHE A 440 -1.85 -8.64 5.51
CA PHE A 440 -3.06 -8.93 4.77
C PHE A 440 -3.37 -7.82 3.73
N LEU A 441 -3.29 -6.55 4.12
CA LEU A 441 -3.46 -5.43 3.18
C LEU A 441 -2.42 -5.48 2.04
N ALA A 442 -1.19 -5.88 2.32
CA ALA A 442 -0.16 -6.07 1.30
C ALA A 442 -0.43 -7.26 0.37
N LEU A 443 -1.03 -8.35 0.85
CA LEU A 443 -1.47 -9.48 0.01
C LEU A 443 -2.57 -9.05 -0.97
N VAL A 444 -3.54 -8.27 -0.49
CA VAL A 444 -4.58 -7.66 -1.33
C VAL A 444 -3.93 -6.73 -2.36
N GLY A 445 -3.03 -5.84 -1.92
CA GLY A 445 -2.27 -4.93 -2.78
C GLY A 445 -1.48 -5.65 -3.88
N GLY A 446 -0.82 -6.76 -3.56
CA GLY A 446 -0.10 -7.56 -4.56
C GLY A 446 -1.02 -8.16 -5.62
N SER A 447 -2.22 -8.59 -5.24
CA SER A 447 -3.22 -9.14 -6.17
C SER A 447 -3.83 -8.07 -7.05
N LEU A 448 -4.12 -6.88 -6.49
CA LEU A 448 -4.53 -5.71 -7.25
C LEU A 448 -3.43 -5.27 -8.23
N GLY A 449 -2.17 -5.27 -7.79
CA GLY A 449 -1.02 -4.96 -8.65
C GLY A 449 -0.88 -5.91 -9.84
N LYS A 450 -1.23 -7.19 -9.68
CA LYS A 450 -1.30 -8.16 -10.78
C LYS A 450 -2.37 -7.78 -11.80
N VAL A 451 -3.59 -7.50 -11.33
CA VAL A 451 -4.71 -7.07 -12.21
C VAL A 451 -4.35 -5.79 -12.95
N ALA A 452 -3.81 -4.79 -12.23
CA ALA A 452 -3.39 -3.52 -12.81
C ALA A 452 -2.31 -3.69 -13.88
N LEU A 453 -1.29 -4.51 -13.62
CA LEU A 453 -0.23 -4.76 -14.60
C LEU A 453 -0.77 -5.45 -15.87
N ASP A 454 -1.67 -6.43 -15.70
CA ASP A 454 -2.34 -7.07 -16.84
C ASP A 454 -3.12 -6.05 -17.66
N ILE A 455 -3.93 -5.19 -17.03
CA ILE A 455 -4.70 -4.13 -17.72
C ILE A 455 -3.77 -3.17 -18.45
N ILE A 456 -2.69 -2.69 -17.80
CA ILE A 456 -1.71 -1.77 -18.41
C ILE A 456 -1.14 -2.37 -19.70
N ILE A 457 -0.70 -3.64 -19.65
CA ILE A 457 -0.12 -4.31 -20.82
C ILE A 457 -1.18 -4.53 -21.89
N MET A 458 -2.35 -5.06 -21.53
CA MET A 458 -3.43 -5.35 -22.47
C MET A 458 -4.03 -4.09 -23.11
N SER A 459 -3.88 -2.93 -22.47
CA SER A 459 -4.24 -1.61 -23.00
C SER A 459 -3.18 -0.97 -23.89
N SER A 460 -2.00 -1.57 -24.06
CA SER A 460 -1.00 -1.04 -24.99
C SER A 460 -1.55 -1.04 -26.42
N ASN A 461 -1.10 -0.09 -27.24
CA ASN A 461 -1.64 0.06 -28.60
C ASN A 461 -1.44 -1.21 -29.44
N GLU A 462 -0.34 -1.92 -29.22
CA GLU A 462 0.02 -3.16 -29.92
C GLU A 462 -0.95 -4.32 -29.60
N LEU A 463 -1.60 -4.30 -28.43
CA LEU A 463 -2.57 -5.31 -28.02
C LEU A 463 -4.01 -4.82 -28.16
N SER A 464 -4.32 -3.65 -27.61
CA SER A 464 -5.63 -3.00 -27.66
C SER A 464 -6.80 -3.92 -27.22
N GLU A 465 -6.53 -4.86 -26.31
CA GLU A 465 -7.48 -5.88 -25.88
C GLU A 465 -8.48 -5.35 -24.85
N VAL A 466 -8.04 -4.43 -23.99
CA VAL A 466 -8.90 -3.77 -23.00
C VAL A 466 -8.53 -2.29 -22.86
N SER A 467 -9.46 -1.49 -22.35
CA SER A 467 -9.18 -0.13 -21.89
C SER A 467 -9.99 0.20 -20.64
N GLU A 468 -9.44 1.06 -19.78
CA GLU A 468 -10.18 1.59 -18.64
C GLU A 468 -11.44 2.37 -19.07
N PRO A 469 -12.46 2.45 -18.21
CA PRO A 469 -13.69 3.18 -18.52
C PRO A 469 -13.41 4.60 -18.99
N PHE A 470 -14.07 5.01 -20.08
CA PHE A 470 -13.90 6.36 -20.61
C PHE A 470 -14.55 7.40 -19.70
N VAL A 471 -13.72 8.33 -19.24
CA VAL A 471 -14.15 9.55 -18.56
C VAL A 471 -13.51 10.72 -19.29
N PRO A 472 -14.27 11.77 -19.67
CA PRO A 472 -13.72 12.93 -20.37
C PRO A 472 -12.44 13.45 -19.68
N HIS A 473 -11.37 13.59 -20.47
CA HIS A 473 -10.04 14.05 -20.03
C HIS A 473 -9.28 13.15 -19.04
N ARG A 474 -9.85 12.05 -18.53
CA ARG A 474 -9.11 11.11 -17.68
C ARG A 474 -8.05 10.38 -18.50
N GLY A 475 -6.81 10.41 -18.01
CA GLY A 475 -5.67 9.82 -18.71
C GLY A 475 -5.32 10.51 -20.02
N ALA A 476 -5.88 11.70 -20.30
CA ALA A 476 -5.57 12.48 -21.49
C ALA A 476 -4.18 13.12 -21.39
N SER A 477 -3.55 13.31 -22.55
CA SER A 477 -2.33 14.11 -22.67
C SER A 477 -2.69 15.53 -23.08
N SER A 478 -1.98 16.53 -22.54
CA SER A 478 -2.09 17.92 -23.00
C SER A 478 -1.61 18.10 -24.45
N THR A 479 -0.81 17.17 -24.97
CA THR A 479 -0.23 17.22 -26.32
C THR A 479 -0.85 16.24 -27.31
N MET A 480 -1.54 15.20 -26.85
CA MET A 480 -2.07 14.11 -27.68
C MET A 480 -3.54 13.86 -27.35
N PRO A 481 -4.49 14.45 -28.10
CA PRO A 481 -5.93 14.41 -27.80
C PRO A 481 -6.54 13.02 -27.74
N GLN A 482 -5.99 12.06 -28.50
CA GLN A 482 -6.44 10.67 -28.54
C GLN A 482 -5.85 9.79 -27.42
N LYS A 483 -4.80 10.26 -26.72
CA LYS A 483 -4.07 9.43 -25.74
C LYS A 483 -4.95 9.14 -24.53
N ARG A 484 -5.03 7.86 -24.16
CA ARG A 484 -5.78 7.39 -22.99
C ARG A 484 -4.90 6.50 -22.14
N ASN A 485 -4.36 7.05 -21.06
CA ASN A 485 -3.54 6.29 -20.11
C ASN A 485 -4.43 5.55 -19.09
N PRO A 486 -4.08 4.32 -18.68
CA PRO A 486 -4.79 3.55 -17.66
C PRO A 486 -4.43 4.02 -16.24
N ILE A 487 -4.88 5.22 -15.88
CA ILE A 487 -4.47 5.91 -14.63
C ILE A 487 -4.88 5.12 -13.39
N SER A 488 -6.03 4.44 -13.36
CA SER A 488 -6.40 3.62 -12.19
C SER A 488 -5.37 2.54 -11.95
N SER A 489 -4.99 1.83 -13.03
CA SER A 489 -4.03 0.74 -12.98
C SER A 489 -2.63 1.24 -12.59
N GLU A 490 -2.20 2.40 -13.09
CA GLU A 490 -0.93 3.02 -12.66
C GLU A 490 -0.89 3.30 -11.16
N VAL A 491 -1.98 3.87 -10.61
CA VAL A 491 -2.10 4.17 -9.17
C VAL A 491 -2.14 2.90 -8.34
N ILE A 492 -2.91 1.89 -8.76
CA ILE A 492 -2.98 0.59 -8.09
C ILE A 492 -1.60 -0.07 -8.05
N LEU A 493 -0.88 -0.04 -9.18
CA LEU A 493 0.45 -0.64 -9.26
C LEU A 493 1.43 0.06 -8.33
N ALA A 494 1.39 1.40 -8.23
CA ALA A 494 2.18 2.16 -7.27
C ALA A 494 1.82 1.82 -5.81
N ALA A 495 0.52 1.84 -5.47
CA ALA A 495 0.02 1.52 -4.13
C ALA A 495 0.45 0.11 -3.69
N SER A 496 0.47 -0.87 -4.60
CA SER A 496 0.94 -2.23 -4.30
C SER A 496 2.37 -2.28 -3.78
N LYS A 497 3.24 -1.36 -4.22
CA LYS A 497 4.65 -1.29 -3.79
C LYS A 497 4.79 -0.61 -2.44
N VAL A 498 3.98 0.41 -2.17
CA VAL A 498 3.92 1.07 -0.85
C VAL A 498 3.44 0.07 0.20
N LEU A 499 2.35 -0.65 -0.07
CA LEU A 499 1.82 -1.67 0.84
C LEU A 499 2.86 -2.75 1.15
N ARG A 500 3.61 -3.21 0.14
CA ARG A 500 4.73 -4.15 0.36
C ARG A 500 5.80 -3.56 1.29
N SER A 501 6.13 -2.27 1.14
CA SER A 501 7.11 -1.60 1.99
C SER A 501 6.62 -1.55 3.45
N ASN A 502 5.37 -1.16 3.65
CA ASN A 502 4.79 -1.04 4.99
C ASN A 502 4.63 -2.39 5.68
N ALA A 503 4.35 -3.46 4.94
CA ALA A 503 4.39 -4.83 5.45
C ALA A 503 5.76 -5.22 6.00
N GLY A 504 6.85 -4.79 5.36
CA GLY A 504 8.21 -4.98 5.89
C GLY A 504 8.43 -4.20 7.19
N LEU A 505 8.00 -2.94 7.24
CA LEU A 505 8.16 -2.07 8.41
C LEU A 505 7.47 -2.63 9.66
N VAL A 506 6.26 -3.18 9.54
CA VAL A 506 5.56 -3.76 10.70
C VAL A 506 6.18 -5.09 11.16
N LEU A 507 6.80 -5.86 10.25
CA LEU A 507 7.54 -7.07 10.61
C LEU A 507 8.79 -6.70 11.42
N ASP A 508 9.49 -5.62 11.05
CA ASP A 508 10.57 -5.07 11.86
C ASP A 508 10.04 -4.55 13.22
N GLY A 509 8.82 -4.00 13.24
CA GLY A 509 8.12 -3.58 14.45
C GLY A 509 7.87 -4.70 15.48
N MET A 510 7.76 -5.96 15.02
CA MET A 510 7.60 -7.12 15.91
C MET A 510 8.85 -7.40 16.73
N VAL A 511 10.02 -6.95 16.30
CA VAL A 511 11.29 -7.13 17.02
C VAL A 511 11.39 -6.02 18.08
N SER A 512 10.74 -6.26 19.21
CA SER A 512 10.61 -5.31 20.31
C SER A 512 11.44 -5.72 21.54
N ASP A 513 11.97 -4.72 22.26
CA ASP A 513 12.65 -4.91 23.55
C ASP A 513 11.65 -5.00 24.72
N PHE A 514 11.89 -5.97 25.61
CA PHE A 514 11.22 -6.15 26.91
C PHE A 514 9.69 -5.98 26.84
N GLU A 515 9.08 -5.23 27.76
CA GLU A 515 7.61 -5.09 27.89
C GLU A 515 7.03 -3.85 27.17
N ARG A 516 7.88 -2.97 26.61
CA ARG A 516 7.47 -1.84 25.75
C ARG A 516 8.63 -1.41 24.85
N ALA A 517 8.38 -1.39 23.55
CA ALA A 517 9.42 -1.18 22.55
C ALA A 517 9.98 0.25 22.50
N SER A 518 11.30 0.36 22.45
CA SER A 518 12.09 1.58 22.30
C SER A 518 12.35 1.89 20.82
N GLY A 519 11.31 2.27 20.08
CA GLY A 519 11.40 2.64 18.66
C GLY A 519 10.55 1.77 17.73
N PRO A 520 10.66 0.42 17.74
CA PRO A 520 9.91 -0.46 16.84
C PRO A 520 8.39 -0.21 16.85
N TRP A 521 7.80 0.07 18.01
CA TRP A 521 6.39 0.43 18.14
C TRP A 521 5.99 1.68 17.33
N HIS A 522 6.90 2.66 17.16
CA HIS A 522 6.63 3.89 16.42
C HIS A 522 6.51 3.65 14.91
N LEU A 523 7.07 2.54 14.39
CA LEU A 523 6.94 2.17 12.97
C LEU A 523 5.47 1.95 12.59
N GLU A 524 4.69 1.40 13.52
CA GLU A 524 3.27 1.12 13.31
C GLU A 524 2.45 2.40 13.12
N TRP A 525 2.84 3.51 13.78
CA TRP A 525 2.13 4.80 13.68
C TRP A 525 2.20 5.38 12.28
N VAL A 526 3.23 5.02 11.51
CA VAL A 526 3.38 5.39 10.10
C VAL A 526 2.73 4.33 9.21
N ALA A 527 3.11 3.06 9.41
CA ALA A 527 2.77 1.99 8.49
C ALA A 527 1.28 1.64 8.50
N VAL A 528 0.62 1.65 9.66
CA VAL A 528 -0.79 1.23 9.77
C VAL A 528 -1.73 2.21 9.04
N PRO A 529 -1.77 3.52 9.38
CA PRO A 529 -2.67 4.45 8.71
C PRO A 529 -2.44 4.52 7.20
N GLU A 530 -1.18 4.61 6.77
CA GLU A 530 -0.84 4.68 5.35
C GLU A 530 -1.27 3.40 4.60
N SER A 531 -1.12 2.22 5.21
CA SER A 531 -1.53 0.96 4.58
C SER A 531 -3.04 0.90 4.35
N PHE A 532 -3.85 1.35 5.30
CA PHE A 532 -5.30 1.40 5.12
C PHE A 532 -5.71 2.39 4.02
N VAL A 533 -5.12 3.59 4.02
CA VAL A 533 -5.39 4.61 2.99
C VAL A 533 -5.04 4.07 1.60
N MET A 534 -3.84 3.51 1.44
CA MET A 534 -3.36 2.96 0.16
C MET A 534 -4.18 1.75 -0.30
N ALA A 535 -4.53 0.83 0.60
CA ALA A 535 -5.32 -0.36 0.27
C ALA A 535 -6.73 0.01 -0.18
N VAL A 536 -7.42 0.90 0.55
CA VAL A 536 -8.76 1.36 0.17
C VAL A 536 -8.72 2.17 -1.12
N GLY A 537 -7.70 3.03 -1.31
CA GLY A 537 -7.51 3.75 -2.56
C GLY A 537 -7.33 2.81 -3.76
N ALA A 538 -6.48 1.79 -3.62
CA ALA A 538 -6.27 0.79 -4.66
C ALA A 538 -7.54 -0.04 -4.95
N LEU A 539 -8.29 -0.44 -3.92
CA LEU A 539 -9.58 -1.14 -4.09
C LEU A 539 -10.60 -0.26 -4.80
N TYR A 540 -10.70 1.03 -4.45
CA TYR A 540 -11.61 1.97 -5.10
C TYR A 540 -11.25 2.20 -6.57
N GLN A 541 -9.96 2.33 -6.89
CA GLN A 541 -9.49 2.43 -8.28
C GLN A 541 -9.77 1.15 -9.07
N ALA A 542 -9.61 -0.01 -8.44
CA ALA A 542 -9.88 -1.30 -9.08
C ALA A 542 -11.38 -1.49 -9.33
N ASP A 543 -12.22 -1.13 -8.36
CA ASP A 543 -13.68 -1.15 -8.51
C ASP A 543 -14.13 -0.26 -9.68
N PHE A 544 -13.63 0.97 -9.76
CA PHE A 544 -13.87 1.86 -10.89
C PHE A 544 -13.40 1.24 -12.23
N ALA A 545 -12.16 0.75 -12.29
CA ALA A 545 -11.59 0.23 -13.53
C ALA A 545 -12.31 -1.03 -14.02
N LEU A 546 -12.66 -1.94 -13.12
CA LEU A 546 -13.28 -3.23 -13.46
C LEU A 546 -14.77 -3.11 -13.74
N SER A 547 -15.51 -2.26 -13.01
CA SER A 547 -16.95 -2.07 -13.23
C SER A 547 -17.31 -1.53 -14.62
N GLY A 548 -16.40 -0.76 -15.23
CA GLY A 548 -16.58 -0.21 -16.58
C GLY A 548 -15.48 -0.62 -17.56
N LEU A 549 -14.77 -1.73 -17.32
CA LEU A 549 -13.68 -2.19 -18.19
C LEU A 549 -14.20 -2.40 -19.62
N VAL A 550 -13.61 -1.72 -20.59
CA VAL A 550 -13.99 -1.84 -22.00
C VAL A 550 -13.17 -2.96 -22.63
N VAL A 551 -13.83 -4.08 -22.88
CA VAL A 551 -13.20 -5.27 -23.49
C VAL A 551 -13.41 -5.25 -25.00
N ASN A 552 -12.31 -5.38 -25.75
CA ASN A 552 -12.31 -5.46 -27.20
C ASN A 552 -12.10 -6.91 -27.65
N SER A 553 -13.19 -7.68 -27.69
CA SER A 553 -13.17 -9.08 -28.11
C SER A 553 -12.66 -9.27 -29.54
N LYS A 554 -12.83 -8.27 -30.42
CA LYS A 554 -12.28 -8.32 -31.78
C LYS A 554 -10.75 -8.26 -31.74
N ALA A 555 -10.16 -7.33 -30.99
CA ALA A 555 -8.70 -7.26 -30.86
C ALA A 555 -8.11 -8.51 -30.21
N MET A 556 -8.79 -9.09 -29.21
CA MET A 556 -8.38 -10.38 -28.63
C MET A 556 -8.34 -11.49 -29.67
N LEU A 557 -9.32 -11.55 -30.56
CA LEU A 557 -9.39 -12.53 -31.65
C LEU A 557 -8.35 -12.26 -32.73
N ASP A 558 -8.18 -11.00 -33.15
CA ASP A 558 -7.16 -10.58 -34.12
C ASP A 558 -5.75 -10.95 -33.60
N ASN A 559 -5.47 -10.69 -32.32
CA ASN A 559 -4.22 -11.07 -31.67
C ASN A 559 -4.06 -12.59 -31.54
N LEU A 560 -5.13 -13.32 -31.27
CA LEU A 560 -5.10 -14.78 -31.22
C LEU A 560 -4.63 -15.37 -32.57
N TYR A 561 -5.09 -14.80 -33.68
CA TYR A 561 -4.74 -15.26 -35.03
C TYR A 561 -3.45 -14.66 -35.60
N SER A 562 -2.79 -13.71 -34.90
CA SER A 562 -1.61 -13.01 -35.43
C SER A 562 -0.42 -13.92 -35.75
N THR A 563 -0.37 -15.10 -35.12
CA THR A 563 0.66 -16.12 -35.36
C THR A 563 0.30 -17.10 -36.48
N ARG A 564 -0.80 -16.87 -37.22
CA ARG A 564 -1.27 -17.67 -38.36
C ARG A 564 -1.34 -19.18 -38.09
N GLY A 565 -1.80 -19.55 -36.90
CA GLY A 565 -2.00 -20.94 -36.47
C GLY A 565 -0.84 -21.54 -35.65
N LEU A 566 0.31 -20.87 -35.53
CA LEU A 566 1.45 -21.40 -34.75
C LEU A 566 1.09 -21.59 -33.26
N ILE A 567 0.20 -20.76 -32.70
CA ILE A 567 -0.27 -20.89 -31.31
C ILE A 567 -0.99 -22.22 -31.01
N VAL A 568 -1.45 -22.95 -32.03
CA VAL A 568 -2.09 -24.27 -31.87
C VAL A 568 -1.27 -25.41 -32.46
N ALA A 569 0.05 -25.22 -32.60
CA ALA A 569 0.95 -26.30 -33.00
C ALA A 569 0.83 -27.54 -32.09
N GLU A 570 0.59 -27.34 -30.78
CA GLU A 570 0.32 -28.44 -29.85
C GLU A 570 -0.95 -29.21 -30.22
N ALA A 571 -2.04 -28.53 -30.58
CA ALA A 571 -3.30 -29.16 -30.96
C ALA A 571 -3.10 -30.07 -32.18
N VAL A 572 -2.38 -29.57 -33.19
CA VAL A 572 -2.04 -30.35 -34.39
C VAL A 572 -1.16 -31.56 -34.04
N MET A 573 -0.12 -31.36 -33.22
CA MET A 573 0.76 -32.44 -32.77
C MET A 573 -0.03 -33.53 -32.04
N MET A 574 -0.92 -33.14 -31.13
CA MET A 574 -1.72 -34.08 -30.35
C MET A 574 -2.79 -34.78 -31.21
N GLY A 575 -3.36 -34.09 -32.21
CA GLY A 575 -4.26 -34.70 -33.19
C GLY A 575 -3.56 -35.70 -34.11
N LEU A 576 -2.29 -35.46 -34.47
CA LEU A 576 -1.49 -36.38 -35.30
C LEU A 576 -0.94 -37.57 -34.52
N ALA A 577 -0.69 -37.42 -33.22
CA ALA A 577 -0.03 -38.42 -32.40
C ALA A 577 -0.65 -39.83 -32.46
N PRO A 578 -1.99 -40.03 -32.50
CA PRO A 578 -2.61 -41.35 -32.67
C PRO A 578 -2.28 -42.05 -33.99
N HIS A 579 -1.91 -41.31 -35.04
CA HIS A 579 -1.69 -41.86 -36.38
C HIS A 579 -0.22 -42.20 -36.67
N VAL A 580 0.72 -41.44 -36.08
CA VAL A 580 2.16 -41.55 -36.40
C VAL A 580 3.04 -41.70 -35.15
N GLY A 581 2.46 -41.63 -33.95
CA GLY A 581 3.19 -41.56 -32.68
C GLY A 581 3.61 -40.13 -32.33
N ARG A 582 3.59 -39.80 -31.04
CA ARG A 582 3.81 -38.44 -30.53
C ARG A 582 5.13 -37.81 -30.98
N GLN A 583 6.24 -38.56 -30.95
CA GLN A 583 7.55 -38.02 -31.32
C GLN A 583 7.62 -37.65 -32.80
N LYS A 584 7.12 -38.53 -33.67
CA LYS A 584 7.07 -38.27 -35.11
C LYS A 584 6.10 -37.13 -35.43
N ALA A 585 4.96 -37.04 -34.75
CA ALA A 585 4.03 -35.92 -34.87
C ALA A 585 4.68 -34.59 -34.49
N HIS A 586 5.43 -34.58 -33.38
CA HIS A 586 6.21 -33.40 -32.96
C HIS A 586 7.17 -32.96 -34.06
N ASP A 587 7.98 -33.87 -34.61
CA ASP A 587 8.99 -33.53 -35.61
C ASP A 587 8.36 -33.01 -36.91
N LEU A 588 7.24 -33.61 -37.34
CA LEU A 588 6.48 -33.15 -38.51
C LEU A 588 5.90 -31.73 -38.32
N VAL A 589 5.28 -31.48 -37.17
CA VAL A 589 4.70 -30.17 -36.85
C VAL A 589 5.80 -29.13 -36.65
N TYR A 590 6.93 -29.49 -36.04
CA TYR A 590 8.07 -28.61 -35.87
C TYR A 590 8.62 -28.13 -37.23
N GLU A 591 8.81 -29.04 -38.19
CA GLU A 591 9.23 -28.67 -39.53
C GLU A 591 8.17 -27.82 -40.26
N ALA A 592 6.88 -28.08 -40.04
CA ALA A 592 5.81 -27.23 -40.58
C ALA A 592 5.79 -25.82 -39.96
N CYS A 593 6.04 -25.70 -38.65
CA CYS A 593 6.16 -24.42 -37.97
C CYS A 593 7.37 -23.63 -38.50
N LYS A 594 8.51 -24.29 -38.66
CA LYS A 594 9.71 -23.70 -39.24
C LYS A 594 9.44 -23.19 -40.65
N ASP A 595 8.80 -24.00 -41.49
CA ASP A 595 8.40 -23.62 -42.85
C ASP A 595 7.47 -22.39 -42.86
N SER A 596 6.45 -22.40 -42.01
CA SER A 596 5.48 -21.30 -41.87
C SER A 596 6.16 -19.98 -41.51
N ILE A 597 7.15 -20.02 -40.61
CA ILE A 597 7.93 -18.86 -40.19
C ILE A 597 8.87 -18.39 -41.31
N GLU A 598 9.67 -19.29 -41.88
CA GLU A 598 10.68 -18.95 -42.89
C GLU A 598 10.06 -18.43 -44.20
N ARG A 599 8.87 -18.93 -44.56
CA ARG A 599 8.18 -18.58 -45.82
C ARG A 599 7.02 -17.61 -45.65
N ASP A 600 6.79 -17.11 -44.45
CA ASP A 600 5.71 -16.18 -44.12
C ASP A 600 4.31 -16.71 -44.53
N THR A 601 4.06 -18.01 -44.31
CA THR A 601 2.78 -18.69 -44.60
C THR A 601 2.07 -19.10 -43.32
N SER A 602 0.80 -19.51 -43.40
CA SER A 602 0.07 -20.07 -42.26
C SER A 602 0.56 -21.49 -41.93
N LEU A 603 0.38 -21.91 -40.67
CA LEU A 603 0.71 -23.27 -40.25
C LEU A 603 -0.07 -24.31 -41.09
N LEU A 604 -1.34 -24.04 -41.39
CA LEU A 604 -2.19 -24.92 -42.19
C LEU A 604 -1.61 -25.14 -43.60
N GLU A 605 -1.18 -24.07 -44.28
CA GLU A 605 -0.58 -24.17 -45.61
C GLU A 605 0.73 -24.98 -45.61
N SER A 606 1.55 -24.84 -44.56
CA SER A 606 2.78 -25.64 -44.42
C SER A 606 2.49 -27.12 -44.15
N LEU A 607 1.47 -27.43 -43.33
CA LEU A 607 1.07 -28.80 -43.04
C LEU A 607 0.47 -29.50 -44.27
N GLN A 608 -0.34 -28.79 -45.07
CA GLN A 608 -0.98 -29.33 -46.28
C GLN A 608 0.02 -29.78 -47.37
N LYS A 609 1.24 -29.24 -47.36
CA LYS A 609 2.31 -29.63 -48.29
C LYS A 609 2.97 -30.97 -47.92
N GLN A 610 2.77 -31.46 -46.70
CA GLN A 610 3.41 -32.67 -46.22
C GLN A 610 2.49 -33.89 -46.42
N SER A 611 2.83 -34.75 -47.38
CA SER A 611 2.06 -35.98 -47.68
C SER A 611 2.02 -36.98 -46.52
N GLU A 612 3.04 -36.98 -45.66
CA GLU A 612 3.06 -37.76 -44.40
C GLU A 612 1.92 -37.35 -43.43
N ILE A 613 1.43 -36.12 -43.53
CA ILE A 613 0.33 -35.59 -42.72
C ILE A 613 -1.01 -35.77 -43.45
N THR A 614 -1.12 -35.28 -44.68
CA THR A 614 -2.39 -35.31 -45.45
C THR A 614 -2.82 -36.72 -45.87
N GLY A 615 -1.91 -37.69 -45.84
CA GLY A 615 -2.24 -39.12 -46.00
C GLY A 615 -2.80 -39.78 -44.73
N LYS A 616 -2.84 -39.08 -43.58
CA LYS A 616 -3.29 -39.61 -42.28
C LYS A 616 -4.52 -38.90 -41.73
N ILE A 617 -4.63 -37.60 -41.96
CA ILE A 617 -5.70 -36.74 -41.45
C ILE A 617 -6.30 -35.96 -42.63
N SER A 618 -7.62 -35.78 -42.63
CA SER A 618 -8.30 -35.04 -43.71
C SER A 618 -7.99 -33.54 -43.64
N ASN A 619 -8.18 -32.83 -44.75
CA ASN A 619 -7.97 -31.37 -44.78
C ASN A 619 -8.91 -30.63 -43.83
N GLU A 620 -10.14 -31.12 -43.66
CA GLU A 620 -11.14 -30.56 -42.75
C GLU A 620 -10.73 -30.73 -41.30
N GLU A 621 -10.25 -31.91 -40.93
CA GLU A 621 -9.76 -32.20 -39.58
C GLU A 621 -8.49 -31.38 -39.27
N LEU A 622 -7.56 -31.30 -40.22
CA LEU A 622 -6.37 -30.47 -40.09
C LEU A 622 -6.71 -28.98 -39.94
N SER A 623 -7.66 -28.47 -40.74
CA SER A 623 -8.15 -27.10 -40.62
C SER A 623 -8.83 -26.85 -39.26
N SER A 624 -9.54 -27.84 -38.72
CA SER A 624 -10.17 -27.76 -37.40
C SER A 624 -9.14 -27.68 -36.27
N LEU A 625 -8.07 -28.51 -36.34
CA LEU A 625 -6.95 -28.47 -35.39
C LEU A 625 -6.16 -27.16 -35.46
N CYS A 626 -6.08 -26.53 -36.64
CA CYS A 626 -5.43 -25.24 -36.82
C CYS A 626 -6.30 -24.02 -36.43
N ASP A 627 -7.60 -24.18 -36.16
CA ASP A 627 -8.43 -23.08 -35.66
C ASP A 627 -8.28 -22.92 -34.13
N ALA A 628 -7.65 -21.81 -33.73
CA ALA A 628 -7.38 -21.49 -32.34
C ALA A 628 -8.61 -21.49 -31.41
N LYS A 629 -9.81 -21.26 -31.93
CA LYS A 629 -11.05 -21.31 -31.13
C LYS A 629 -11.41 -22.72 -30.66
N ASN A 630 -10.92 -23.75 -31.34
CA ASN A 630 -11.21 -25.14 -31.02
C ASN A 630 -10.30 -25.69 -29.91
N TYR A 631 -9.30 -24.92 -29.46
CA TYR A 631 -8.30 -25.37 -28.49
C TYR A 631 -8.30 -24.54 -27.20
N LEU A 632 -9.49 -24.32 -26.62
CA LEU A 632 -9.70 -23.56 -25.37
C LEU A 632 -9.61 -24.43 -24.11
N GLY A 633 -9.47 -25.75 -24.26
CA GLY A 633 -9.39 -26.71 -23.16
C GLY A 633 -10.55 -26.54 -22.16
N SER A 634 -10.22 -26.64 -20.87
CA SER A 634 -11.20 -26.55 -19.79
C SER A 634 -11.47 -25.12 -19.29
N CYS A 635 -11.15 -24.08 -20.07
CA CYS A 635 -11.32 -22.68 -19.65
C CYS A 635 -12.73 -22.39 -19.13
N GLY A 636 -13.77 -22.77 -19.89
CA GLY A 636 -15.17 -22.54 -19.51
C GLY A 636 -15.57 -23.28 -18.23
N LEU A 637 -15.16 -24.55 -18.08
CA LEU A 637 -15.45 -25.34 -16.88
C LEU A 637 -14.80 -24.74 -15.63
N MET A 638 -13.54 -24.30 -15.73
CA MET A 638 -12.85 -23.64 -14.63
C MET A 638 -13.49 -22.29 -14.26
N VAL A 639 -14.06 -21.56 -15.22
CA VAL A 639 -14.84 -20.35 -14.94
C VAL A 639 -16.09 -20.71 -14.12
N ASP A 640 -16.83 -21.75 -14.53
CA ASP A 640 -18.05 -22.17 -13.85
C ASP A 640 -17.76 -22.63 -12.41
N GLU A 641 -16.68 -23.38 -12.19
CA GLU A 641 -16.27 -23.82 -10.85
C GLU A 641 -15.93 -22.64 -9.91
N VAL A 642 -15.28 -21.59 -10.43
CA VAL A 642 -14.96 -20.40 -9.61
C VAL A 642 -16.22 -19.60 -9.30
N LEU A 643 -17.15 -19.46 -10.26
CA LEU A 643 -18.42 -18.75 -10.06
C LEU A 643 -19.35 -19.50 -9.09
N ALA A 644 -19.35 -20.83 -9.10
CA ALA A 644 -20.15 -21.64 -8.18
C ALA A 644 -19.75 -21.44 -6.70
N ARG A 645 -18.50 -21.04 -6.42
CA ARG A 645 -18.05 -20.73 -5.04
C ARG A 645 -18.53 -19.39 -4.51
N SER A 646 -18.97 -18.49 -5.40
CA SER A 646 -19.51 -17.18 -5.04
C SER A 646 -20.98 -17.22 -4.64
N SER A 647 -21.64 -18.37 -4.79
CA SER A 647 -23.08 -18.57 -4.55
C SER A 647 -23.43 -18.75 -3.08
#